data_AF-A0A7I8BKB7-F1
#
_entry.id   AF-A0A7I8BKB7-F1
#
_cell.length_a   1.000
_cell.length_b   1.000
_cell.length_c   1.000
_cell.angle_alpha   90.00
_cell.angle_beta   90.00
_cell.angle_gamma   90.00
#
_symmetry.space_group_name_H-M   'P 1'
#
loop_
_entity.id
_entity.type
_entity.pdbx_description
1 polymer ?
#
loop_
_entity_poly.entity_id
_entity_poly.type
_entity_poly.pdbx_seq_one_letter_code
_entity_poly.pdbx_strand_id
1 'polypeptide(L)'
;MIEVLLEPDENGIPTYRWARTVCNDWVSKTSDAGETTQRVWCPSRCAMLALLLILPLRLKQARWLDRGLLDVCIWDVDTSGYIENQHPLCGYRYADGSTHLQRYGRPSGVLQPISDSILDIVELGIYINTNKTQMWDPASRRGYEIPWPHINTDQVNEVTEDTVEWLNRPYMVIAQQIKWMNLYCPDPIPISFADSSMDSETVSEKHVDLLPAFTPLFLDLSREYYRDDESHISYNLPVSPEKIYRLFNALSLETERRLVAEGHKLTLTKVSENPNGYQGRVSLYAIHGLRVAGISRLIEMGIPVYIVQEFIAGHQTLTSTLYYNRVEPGTLKVKLVEFFRRTGIVDHWHAFRESMAQCNPVWVSNRHQASYRDADLLDDFFGWVTVPGGICPLGGTGCDVGMLAEEDSAEKKSISFSPVDGGCGNCRFFSTGPAFVIQQSQAMNEIMLELRGHGRSRKALYERLSELAWTDLPDLDAGQRQKLTLDRQLLKEQIASIDLRCEPLILEWVNRYRMFEESLTRLDEWRQITDRSQNPKDGKFLLIAGSDRADILDEVEVRLERSGDFALVRNILEAAVIQGGLEKASNLSKETCSQFMDQILRVEDCRHLLMDIRDDALRHEAAYLMACMAEHLVGNNKVQEALDNKAPLPLTLPQHEDFRRWIAAVVDEAMKGKNRTALHDHNESFA
;
A
#
# COMPACT_ATOMS: atom_id res chain seq x y z
N MET A 1 -8.03 12.16 -13.66
CA MET A 1 -6.66 12.48 -14.14
C MET A 1 -6.22 11.59 -15.31
N ILE A 2 -6.21 10.25 -15.19
CA ILE A 2 -5.75 9.36 -16.28
C ILE A 2 -6.57 9.56 -17.56
N GLU A 3 -7.90 9.60 -17.46
CA GLU A 3 -8.79 9.87 -18.60
C GLU A 3 -8.54 11.24 -19.24
N VAL A 4 -8.35 12.29 -18.44
CA VAL A 4 -8.03 13.64 -18.91
C VAL A 4 -6.68 13.68 -19.65
N LEU A 5 -5.69 12.91 -19.19
CA LEU A 5 -4.37 12.86 -19.80
C LEU A 5 -4.36 12.06 -21.11
N LEU A 6 -4.96 10.86 -21.10
CA LEU A 6 -4.95 9.95 -22.24
C LEU A 6 -5.97 10.35 -23.30
N GLU A 7 -7.14 10.86 -22.89
CA GLU A 7 -8.34 11.06 -23.72
C GLU A 7 -8.50 9.91 -24.74
N PRO A 8 -8.78 8.69 -24.25
CA PRO A 8 -8.87 7.52 -25.12
C PRO A 8 -9.98 7.69 -26.17
N ASP A 9 -9.79 7.09 -27.34
CA ASP A 9 -10.85 6.97 -28.35
C ASP A 9 -11.85 5.86 -27.99
N GLU A 10 -12.82 5.61 -28.88
CA GLU A 10 -13.85 4.57 -28.71
C GLU A 10 -13.26 3.15 -28.55
N ASN A 11 -11.99 2.93 -28.91
CA ASN A 11 -11.28 1.66 -28.77
C ASN A 11 -10.30 1.65 -27.58
N GLY A 12 -10.37 2.64 -26.69
CA GLY A 12 -9.48 2.75 -25.52
C GLY A 12 -8.06 3.25 -25.83
N ILE A 13 -7.78 3.64 -27.08
CA ILE A 13 -6.44 4.07 -27.52
C ILE A 13 -6.19 5.53 -27.11
N PRO A 14 -5.13 5.82 -26.33
CA PRO A 14 -4.75 7.19 -25.97
C PRO A 14 -4.55 8.13 -27.18
N THR A 15 -5.28 9.23 -27.22
CA THR A 15 -5.14 10.26 -28.27
C THR A 15 -4.28 11.45 -27.83
N TYR A 16 -4.19 11.69 -26.51
CA TYR A 16 -3.49 12.82 -25.88
C TYR A 16 -3.95 14.20 -26.38
N ARG A 17 -5.21 14.35 -26.82
CA ARG A 17 -5.69 15.56 -27.51
C ARG A 17 -5.56 16.81 -26.62
N TRP A 18 -6.04 16.79 -25.38
CA TRP A 18 -5.80 17.89 -24.43
C TRP A 18 -4.30 18.12 -24.19
N ALA A 19 -3.53 17.06 -23.95
CA ALA A 19 -2.12 17.20 -23.63
C ALA A 19 -1.32 17.88 -24.76
N ARG A 20 -1.69 17.67 -26.03
CA ARG A 20 -1.10 18.35 -27.21
C ARG A 20 -1.28 19.87 -27.19
N THR A 21 -2.31 20.38 -26.52
CA THR A 21 -2.56 21.84 -26.38
C THR A 21 -1.64 22.49 -25.34
N VAL A 22 -1.20 21.71 -24.35
CA VAL A 22 -0.37 22.16 -23.22
C VAL A 22 1.11 21.87 -23.48
N CYS A 23 1.41 20.77 -24.18
CA CYS A 23 2.73 20.22 -24.36
C CYS A 23 3.31 20.55 -25.74
N ASN A 24 4.28 21.46 -25.79
CA ASN A 24 5.00 21.78 -27.03
C ASN A 24 6.12 20.76 -27.35
N ASP A 25 5.79 19.47 -27.45
CA ASP A 25 6.74 18.39 -27.78
C ASP A 25 6.66 18.01 -29.27
N TRP A 26 6.66 19.02 -30.15
CA TRP A 26 6.61 18.80 -31.60
C TRP A 26 8.00 18.72 -32.20
N VAL A 27 8.21 17.73 -33.06
CA VAL A 27 9.47 17.46 -33.76
C VAL A 27 9.22 17.51 -35.26
N SER A 28 10.15 18.08 -36.01
CA SER A 28 10.12 18.08 -37.47
C SER A 28 10.94 16.89 -37.97
N LYS A 29 10.33 15.95 -38.69
CA LYS A 29 11.03 14.80 -39.28
C LYS A 29 10.93 14.85 -40.79
N THR A 30 12.05 14.69 -41.47
CA THR A 30 12.12 14.58 -42.93
C THR A 30 11.94 13.11 -43.30
N SER A 31 11.08 12.81 -44.27
CA SER A 31 10.91 11.45 -44.81
C SER A 31 12.23 10.88 -45.32
N ASP A 32 12.40 9.55 -45.29
CA ASP A 32 13.62 8.87 -45.81
C ASP A 32 13.89 9.15 -47.30
N ALA A 33 12.87 9.55 -48.06
CA ALA A 33 12.99 9.99 -49.46
C ALA A 33 13.40 11.47 -49.63
N GLY A 34 13.56 12.24 -48.54
CA GLY A 34 13.99 13.64 -48.56
C GLY A 34 12.95 14.68 -49.01
N GLU A 35 11.74 14.26 -49.42
CA GLU A 35 10.80 15.14 -50.14
C GLU A 35 9.79 15.88 -49.24
N THR A 36 9.50 15.41 -48.02
CA THR A 36 8.52 16.07 -47.13
C THR A 36 8.97 16.10 -45.67
N THR A 37 8.94 17.29 -45.06
CA THR A 37 9.11 17.48 -43.61
C THR A 37 7.74 17.43 -42.94
N GLN A 38 7.47 16.37 -42.19
CA GLN A 38 6.25 16.24 -41.39
C GLN A 38 6.52 16.66 -39.95
N ARG A 39 5.61 17.46 -39.39
CA ARG A 39 5.62 17.82 -37.97
C ARG A 39 4.88 16.74 -37.17
N VAL A 40 5.57 16.08 -36.25
CA VAL A 40 5.05 14.97 -35.45
C VAL A 40 5.14 15.33 -33.96
N TRP A 41 4.14 14.95 -33.16
CA TRP A 41 4.14 15.18 -31.72
C TRP A 41 4.68 13.97 -30.97
N CYS A 42 5.57 14.21 -30.00
CA CYS A 42 6.22 13.19 -29.19
C CYS A 42 5.39 12.86 -27.93
N PRO A 43 4.85 11.62 -27.80
CA PRO A 43 4.01 11.23 -26.67
C PRO A 43 4.79 10.87 -25.40
N SER A 44 6.12 10.75 -25.47
CA SER A 44 6.98 10.23 -24.39
C SER A 44 6.68 10.84 -23.02
N ARG A 45 6.49 12.16 -22.96
CA ARG A 45 6.20 12.87 -21.72
C ARG A 45 4.86 12.47 -21.11
N CYS A 46 3.83 12.34 -21.94
CA CYS A 46 2.48 12.02 -21.48
C CYS A 46 2.32 10.53 -21.17
N ALA A 47 2.90 9.66 -22.01
CA ALA A 47 2.95 8.23 -21.77
C ALA A 47 3.69 7.90 -20.46
N MET A 48 4.80 8.60 -20.16
CA MET A 48 5.51 8.42 -18.89
C MET A 48 4.69 8.86 -17.69
N LEU A 49 4.00 10.01 -17.76
CA LEU A 49 3.14 10.47 -16.67
C LEU A 49 1.93 9.53 -16.45
N ALA A 50 1.36 8.99 -17.53
CA ALA A 50 0.30 7.99 -17.44
C ALA A 50 0.79 6.74 -16.71
N LEU A 51 1.99 6.25 -17.03
CA LEU A 51 2.59 5.11 -16.35
C LEU A 51 2.81 5.37 -14.86
N LEU A 52 3.23 6.59 -14.48
CA LEU A 52 3.40 7.01 -13.08
C LEU A 52 2.08 7.14 -12.30
N LEU A 53 0.97 7.41 -12.98
CA LEU A 53 -0.37 7.47 -12.38
C LEU A 53 -0.97 6.08 -12.16
N ILE A 54 -0.59 5.09 -12.98
CA ILE A 54 -1.12 3.73 -12.90
C ILE A 54 -0.25 2.83 -12.02
N LEU A 55 1.07 2.85 -12.25
CA LEU A 55 2.03 2.05 -11.50
C LEU A 55 2.79 2.94 -10.51
N PRO A 56 2.97 2.50 -9.25
CA PRO A 56 3.68 3.26 -8.22
C PRO A 56 5.22 3.22 -8.44
N LEU A 57 5.69 3.75 -9.57
CA LEU A 57 7.11 3.86 -9.92
C LEU A 57 7.73 5.14 -9.38
N ARG A 58 9.05 5.15 -9.13
CA ARG A 58 9.77 6.41 -8.88
C ARG A 58 9.96 7.15 -10.20
N LEU A 59 9.95 8.48 -10.15
CA LEU A 59 10.16 9.32 -11.34
C LEU A 59 11.45 8.96 -12.10
N LYS A 60 12.57 8.76 -11.39
CA LYS A 60 13.84 8.34 -12.01
C LYS A 60 13.75 6.95 -12.66
N GLN A 61 12.99 6.04 -12.08
CA GLN A 61 12.81 4.69 -12.64
C GLN A 61 12.05 4.75 -13.95
N ALA A 62 10.92 5.47 -13.97
CA ALA A 62 10.11 5.64 -15.18
C ALA A 62 10.90 6.31 -16.32
N ARG A 63 11.72 7.34 -16.01
CA ARG A 63 12.56 8.04 -17.02
C ARG A 63 13.54 7.11 -17.73
N TRP A 64 14.15 6.19 -16.98
CA TRP A 64 15.24 5.35 -17.46
C TRP A 64 14.78 3.94 -17.85
N LEU A 65 13.47 3.67 -17.91
CA LEU A 65 12.93 2.42 -18.43
C LEU A 65 13.48 2.13 -19.82
N ASP A 66 14.04 0.94 -20.02
CA ASP A 66 14.72 0.59 -21.26
C ASP A 66 13.77 -0.11 -22.25
N ARG A 67 13.96 0.15 -23.54
CA ARG A 67 13.34 -0.61 -24.65
C ARG A 67 13.96 -1.99 -24.80
N GLY A 68 15.21 -2.18 -24.37
CA GLY A 68 15.93 -3.45 -24.48
C GLY A 68 16.60 -3.68 -25.84
N LEU A 69 16.89 -2.64 -26.62
CA LEU A 69 17.52 -2.79 -27.94
C LEU A 69 18.95 -3.34 -27.88
N LEU A 70 19.58 -3.30 -26.70
CA LEU A 70 20.90 -3.86 -26.42
C LEU A 70 20.86 -5.34 -26.00
N ASP A 71 19.66 -5.88 -25.76
CA ASP A 71 19.47 -7.24 -25.29
C ASP A 71 19.59 -8.25 -26.44
N VAL A 72 19.89 -9.51 -26.09
CA VAL A 72 19.91 -10.63 -27.05
C VAL A 72 18.50 -11.00 -27.52
N CYS A 73 17.53 -10.94 -26.61
CA CYS A 73 16.12 -11.19 -26.89
C CYS A 73 15.28 -10.00 -26.42
N ILE A 74 14.23 -9.68 -27.19
CA ILE A 74 13.33 -8.56 -26.93
C ILE A 74 11.88 -9.01 -27.08
N TRP A 75 10.98 -8.40 -26.33
CA TRP A 75 9.55 -8.60 -26.53
C TRP A 75 9.08 -7.82 -27.75
N ASP A 76 8.61 -8.53 -28.78
CA ASP A 76 8.00 -7.91 -29.95
C ASP A 76 6.52 -7.66 -29.71
N VAL A 77 6.14 -6.39 -29.84
CA VAL A 77 4.78 -5.91 -29.60
C VAL A 77 3.83 -6.32 -30.73
N ASP A 78 4.34 -6.51 -31.95
CA ASP A 78 3.49 -6.87 -33.10
C ASP A 78 3.17 -8.36 -33.13
N THR A 79 4.14 -9.23 -32.83
CA THR A 79 3.91 -10.68 -32.73
C THR A 79 3.49 -11.14 -31.33
N SER A 80 3.54 -10.27 -30.31
CA SER A 80 3.25 -10.60 -28.91
C SER A 80 4.05 -11.80 -28.41
N GLY A 81 5.36 -11.79 -28.68
CA GLY A 81 6.26 -12.88 -28.35
C GLY A 81 7.67 -12.40 -27.96
N TYR A 82 8.37 -13.23 -27.19
CA TYR A 82 9.77 -12.98 -26.84
C TYR A 82 10.68 -13.60 -27.90
N ILE A 83 11.31 -12.77 -28.72
CA ILE A 83 12.07 -13.19 -29.92
C ILE A 83 13.53 -12.74 -29.85
N GLU A 84 14.37 -13.32 -30.71
CA GLU A 84 15.76 -12.87 -30.88
C GLU A 84 15.80 -11.46 -31.49
N ASN A 85 16.58 -10.58 -30.86
CA ASN A 85 16.66 -9.18 -31.22
C ASN A 85 17.44 -8.99 -32.54
N GLN A 86 16.73 -8.58 -33.59
CA GLN A 86 17.29 -8.32 -34.92
C GLN A 86 17.91 -6.92 -35.06
N HIS A 87 17.82 -6.07 -34.03
CA HIS A 87 18.32 -4.70 -34.08
C HIS A 87 19.86 -4.67 -34.08
N PRO A 88 20.53 -3.81 -34.88
CA PRO A 88 22.00 -3.73 -34.91
C PRO A 88 22.67 -3.51 -33.53
N LEU A 89 21.94 -2.85 -32.63
CA LEU A 89 22.39 -2.57 -31.25
C LEU A 89 22.49 -3.82 -30.36
N CYS A 90 21.94 -4.98 -30.74
CA CYS A 90 22.18 -6.23 -29.99
C CYS A 90 23.68 -6.62 -30.01
N GLY A 91 24.39 -6.19 -31.05
CA GLY A 91 25.83 -6.32 -31.22
C GLY A 91 26.67 -5.28 -30.47
N TYR A 92 26.05 -4.35 -29.73
CA TYR A 92 26.76 -3.28 -29.03
C TYR A 92 27.83 -3.82 -28.06
N ARG A 93 28.97 -3.13 -28.00
CA ARG A 93 30.08 -3.42 -27.09
C ARG A 93 30.52 -2.14 -26.39
N TYR A 94 30.83 -2.25 -25.11
CA TYR A 94 31.43 -1.15 -24.36
C TYR A 94 32.90 -0.93 -24.78
N ALA A 95 33.51 0.17 -24.32
CA ALA A 95 34.90 0.50 -24.62
C ALA A 95 35.91 -0.59 -24.19
N ASP A 96 35.57 -1.39 -23.18
CA ASP A 96 36.37 -2.54 -22.71
C ASP A 96 36.09 -3.84 -23.47
N GLY A 97 35.23 -3.81 -24.51
CA GLY A 97 34.83 -4.96 -25.29
C GLY A 97 33.74 -5.85 -24.64
N SER A 98 33.27 -5.51 -23.44
CA SER A 98 32.20 -6.28 -22.77
C SER A 98 30.84 -6.12 -23.49
N THR A 99 30.00 -7.15 -23.38
CA THR A 99 28.61 -7.13 -23.88
C THR A 99 27.65 -6.46 -22.89
N HIS A 100 26.48 -6.04 -23.36
CA HIS A 100 25.41 -5.53 -22.48
C HIS A 100 25.02 -6.54 -21.39
N LEU A 101 24.81 -7.80 -21.77
CA LEU A 101 24.47 -8.87 -20.83
C LEU A 101 25.54 -9.09 -19.75
N GLN A 102 26.83 -9.01 -20.11
CA GLN A 102 27.92 -9.13 -19.13
C GLN A 102 27.96 -7.95 -18.14
N ARG A 103 27.65 -6.74 -18.61
CA ARG A 103 27.74 -5.52 -17.79
C ARG A 103 26.51 -5.27 -16.93
N TYR A 104 25.33 -5.53 -17.47
CA TYR A 104 24.05 -5.35 -16.80
C TYR A 104 23.62 -6.61 -16.03
N GLY A 105 24.04 -7.79 -16.48
CA GLY A 105 23.86 -9.08 -15.78
C GLY A 105 22.57 -9.84 -16.10
N ARG A 106 21.65 -9.23 -16.85
CA ARG A 106 20.40 -9.82 -17.37
C ARG A 106 19.88 -9.00 -18.57
N PRO A 107 18.75 -9.34 -19.20
CA PRO A 107 18.08 -8.44 -20.15
C PRO A 107 17.54 -7.17 -19.43
N SER A 108 17.64 -6.01 -20.08
CA SER A 108 17.26 -4.70 -19.53
C SER A 108 15.89 -4.19 -19.98
N GLY A 109 15.33 -4.73 -21.06
CA GLY A 109 14.06 -4.28 -21.64
C GLY A 109 12.87 -4.34 -20.68
N VAL A 110 11.95 -3.38 -20.80
CA VAL A 110 10.81 -3.21 -19.88
C VAL A 110 9.77 -4.33 -19.94
N LEU A 111 9.57 -4.97 -21.09
CA LEU A 111 8.64 -6.10 -21.24
C LEU A 111 9.43 -7.40 -21.26
N GLN A 112 9.19 -8.28 -20.29
CA GLN A 112 9.90 -9.56 -20.18
C GLN A 112 8.92 -10.68 -19.79
N PRO A 113 9.15 -11.91 -20.27
CA PRO A 113 8.46 -13.08 -19.74
C PRO A 113 8.90 -13.31 -18.28
N ILE A 114 7.93 -13.35 -17.38
CA ILE A 114 8.12 -13.78 -15.99
C ILE A 114 7.66 -15.23 -15.91
N SER A 115 8.59 -16.12 -15.54
CA SER A 115 8.30 -17.53 -15.33
C SER A 115 7.87 -17.78 -13.89
N ASP A 116 6.69 -18.33 -13.69
CA ASP A 116 6.28 -18.91 -12.41
C ASP A 116 6.76 -20.37 -12.37
N SER A 117 7.70 -20.67 -11.47
CA SER A 117 8.35 -21.98 -11.41
C SER A 117 7.44 -23.09 -10.86
N ILE A 118 6.33 -22.73 -10.22
CA ILE A 118 5.37 -23.65 -9.62
C ILE A 118 4.20 -23.91 -10.56
N LEU A 119 3.73 -22.87 -11.27
CA LEU A 119 2.61 -23.00 -12.20
C LEU A 119 3.04 -23.42 -13.62
N ASP A 120 4.35 -23.37 -13.94
CA ASP A 120 4.89 -23.57 -15.29
C ASP A 120 4.23 -22.63 -16.34
N ILE A 121 3.79 -21.46 -15.87
CA ILE A 121 3.17 -20.42 -16.68
C ILE A 121 4.21 -19.32 -16.91
N VAL A 122 4.40 -18.98 -18.18
CA VAL A 122 5.18 -17.82 -18.60
C VAL A 122 4.21 -16.71 -18.95
N GLU A 123 4.23 -15.63 -18.15
CA GLU A 123 3.36 -14.47 -18.37
C GLU A 123 4.15 -13.21 -18.70
N LEU A 124 3.51 -12.26 -19.37
CA LEU A 124 4.13 -10.97 -19.69
C LEU A 124 4.20 -10.09 -18.44
N GLY A 125 5.40 -9.74 -18.03
CA GLY A 125 5.66 -8.86 -16.89
C GLY A 125 6.32 -7.53 -17.26
N ILE A 126 6.39 -6.64 -16.27
CA ILE A 126 7.04 -5.34 -16.40
C ILE A 126 8.34 -5.35 -15.59
N TYR A 127 9.47 -5.27 -16.26
CA TYR A 127 10.79 -5.19 -15.64
C TYR A 127 11.23 -3.74 -15.46
N ILE A 128 11.58 -3.38 -14.21
CA ILE A 128 12.12 -2.07 -13.87
C ILE A 128 13.64 -2.19 -13.76
N ASN A 129 14.33 -1.67 -14.78
CA ASN A 129 15.77 -1.81 -14.96
C ASN A 129 16.64 -1.02 -13.95
N THR A 130 16.04 -0.24 -13.05
CA THR A 130 16.78 0.63 -12.11
C THR A 130 16.25 0.50 -10.67
N ASN A 131 17.14 0.41 -9.68
CA ASN A 131 16.78 0.42 -8.25
C ASN A 131 17.52 1.53 -7.46
N LYS A 132 16.74 2.25 -6.62
CA LYS A 132 17.01 3.24 -5.56
C LYS A 132 18.45 3.79 -5.42
N THR A 133 19.07 4.24 -6.52
CA THR A 133 20.45 4.76 -6.53
C THR A 133 21.46 3.79 -5.92
N GLN A 134 21.59 2.56 -6.40
CA GLN A 134 22.77 1.71 -6.12
C GLN A 134 23.29 1.00 -7.38
N MET A 135 23.01 1.54 -8.57
CA MET A 135 23.43 0.96 -9.85
C MET A 135 24.95 0.98 -10.06
N TRP A 136 25.70 1.68 -9.20
CA TRP A 136 27.16 1.70 -9.23
C TRP A 136 27.81 0.45 -8.63
N ASP A 137 27.12 -0.31 -7.76
CA ASP A 137 27.65 -1.53 -7.15
C ASP A 137 27.42 -2.75 -8.08
N PRO A 138 28.46 -3.34 -8.68
CA PRO A 138 28.34 -4.51 -9.55
C PRO A 138 27.59 -5.70 -8.92
N ALA A 139 27.59 -5.83 -7.60
CA ALA A 139 26.89 -6.90 -6.88
C ALA A 139 25.37 -6.66 -6.73
N SER A 140 24.91 -5.40 -6.79
CA SER A 140 23.54 -4.97 -6.49
C SER A 140 22.80 -4.38 -7.72
N ARG A 141 23.34 -4.54 -8.92
CA ARG A 141 22.80 -4.05 -10.22
C ARG A 141 21.49 -4.70 -10.68
N ARG A 142 20.69 -5.24 -9.77
CA ARG A 142 19.48 -5.96 -10.14
C ARG A 142 18.30 -5.00 -10.05
N GLY A 143 17.71 -4.72 -11.21
CA GLY A 143 16.35 -4.21 -11.29
C GLY A 143 15.37 -5.21 -10.66
N TYR A 144 14.08 -4.92 -10.74
CA TYR A 144 13.06 -5.80 -10.17
C TYR A 144 11.91 -5.98 -11.15
N GLU A 145 11.23 -7.09 -11.01
CA GLU A 145 10.08 -7.46 -11.83
C GLU A 145 8.80 -7.06 -11.09
N ILE A 146 7.88 -6.45 -11.82
CA ILE A 146 6.50 -6.22 -11.39
C ILE A 146 5.63 -7.22 -12.16
N PRO A 147 5.11 -8.26 -11.48
CA PRO A 147 4.17 -9.20 -12.09
C PRO A 147 2.77 -8.59 -12.09
N TRP A 148 2.61 -7.49 -12.84
CA TRP A 148 1.32 -6.85 -13.04
C TRP A 148 0.41 -7.79 -13.86
N PRO A 149 -0.91 -7.83 -13.61
CA PRO A 149 -1.80 -8.69 -14.39
C PRO A 149 -1.87 -8.26 -15.84
N HIS A 150 -1.54 -9.16 -16.77
CA HIS A 150 -1.92 -9.07 -18.17
C HIS A 150 -3.04 -10.08 -18.43
N ILE A 151 -4.24 -9.59 -18.75
CA ILE A 151 -5.42 -10.43 -18.98
C ILE A 151 -5.69 -10.51 -20.48
N ASN A 152 -5.65 -11.71 -21.05
CA ASN A 152 -6.04 -11.91 -22.45
C ASN A 152 -7.57 -11.91 -22.56
N THR A 153 -8.09 -11.20 -23.56
CA THR A 153 -9.54 -11.02 -23.81
C THR A 153 -10.29 -12.34 -24.07
N ASP A 154 -9.58 -13.44 -24.33
CA ASP A 154 -10.18 -14.77 -24.51
C ASP A 154 -10.48 -15.50 -23.19
N GLN A 155 -9.97 -15.01 -22.05
CA GLN A 155 -10.21 -15.56 -20.71
C GLN A 155 -11.35 -14.82 -19.95
N VAL A 156 -12.19 -14.06 -20.67
CA VAL A 156 -13.14 -13.05 -20.15
C VAL A 156 -14.39 -13.60 -19.44
N ASN A 157 -14.44 -14.88 -19.09
CA ASN A 157 -15.68 -15.44 -18.51
C ASN A 157 -16.00 -14.95 -17.08
N GLU A 158 -15.09 -14.24 -16.38
CA GLU A 158 -15.26 -13.92 -14.95
C GLU A 158 -14.91 -12.48 -14.52
N VAL A 159 -14.52 -11.57 -15.43
CA VAL A 159 -14.05 -10.20 -15.11
C VAL A 159 -14.69 -9.18 -16.06
N THR A 160 -15.10 -8.00 -15.58
CA THR A 160 -15.74 -6.97 -16.42
C THR A 160 -14.77 -6.38 -17.45
N GLU A 161 -15.27 -5.96 -18.61
CA GLU A 161 -14.46 -5.38 -19.70
C GLU A 161 -13.65 -4.16 -19.24
N ASP A 162 -14.26 -3.26 -18.47
CA ASP A 162 -13.59 -2.10 -17.87
C ASP A 162 -12.40 -2.50 -16.99
N THR A 163 -12.51 -3.66 -16.32
CA THR A 163 -11.45 -4.21 -15.47
C THR A 163 -10.25 -4.68 -16.25
N VAL A 164 -10.52 -5.40 -17.33
CA VAL A 164 -9.49 -5.85 -18.27
C VAL A 164 -8.79 -4.65 -18.90
N GLU A 165 -9.55 -3.64 -19.35
CA GLU A 165 -8.98 -2.44 -19.97
C GLU A 165 -8.04 -1.70 -19.01
N TRP A 166 -8.46 -1.50 -17.76
CA TRP A 166 -7.63 -0.81 -16.76
C TRP A 166 -6.37 -1.60 -16.39
N LEU A 167 -6.49 -2.92 -16.17
CA LEU A 167 -5.35 -3.79 -15.83
C LEU A 167 -4.34 -3.87 -16.97
N ASN A 168 -4.81 -3.91 -18.22
CA ASN A 168 -3.95 -3.95 -19.41
C ASN A 168 -3.40 -2.56 -19.79
N ARG A 169 -3.89 -1.47 -19.21
CA ARG A 169 -3.52 -0.10 -19.57
C ARG A 169 -2.01 0.20 -19.51
N PRO A 170 -1.24 -0.26 -18.50
CA PRO A 170 0.22 -0.10 -18.49
C PRO A 170 0.88 -0.72 -19.72
N TYR A 171 0.47 -1.95 -20.07
CA TYR A 171 1.01 -2.65 -21.25
C TYR A 171 0.66 -1.93 -22.53
N MET A 172 -0.58 -1.42 -22.67
CA MET A 172 -0.99 -0.62 -23.82
C MET A 172 -0.14 0.65 -23.98
N VAL A 173 0.08 1.40 -22.90
CA VAL A 173 0.91 2.63 -22.92
C VAL A 173 2.36 2.30 -23.32
N ILE A 174 2.94 1.24 -22.74
CA ILE A 174 4.31 0.79 -23.07
C ILE A 174 4.39 0.34 -24.53
N ALA A 175 3.47 -0.51 -24.98
CA ALA A 175 3.41 -1.04 -26.34
C ALA A 175 3.32 0.08 -27.39
N GLN A 176 2.41 1.05 -27.19
CA GLN A 176 2.26 2.19 -28.10
C GLN A 176 3.51 3.08 -28.12
N GLN A 177 4.11 3.30 -26.96
CA GLN A 177 5.35 4.07 -26.87
C GLN A 177 6.50 3.35 -27.60
N ILE A 178 6.63 2.03 -27.47
CA ILE A 178 7.62 1.23 -28.22
C ILE A 178 7.39 1.39 -29.73
N LYS A 179 6.16 1.22 -30.21
CA LYS A 179 5.81 1.38 -31.64
C LYS A 179 6.16 2.77 -32.15
N TRP A 180 5.81 3.81 -31.40
CA TRP A 180 6.11 5.20 -31.76
C TRP A 180 7.63 5.43 -31.80
N MET A 181 8.36 4.93 -30.82
CA MET A 181 9.83 5.05 -30.78
C MET A 181 10.50 4.28 -31.91
N ASN A 182 10.04 3.06 -32.25
CA ASN A 182 10.56 2.30 -33.40
C ASN A 182 10.39 3.07 -34.72
N LEU A 183 9.28 3.80 -34.88
CA LEU A 183 9.00 4.58 -36.10
C LEU A 183 9.81 5.89 -36.16
N TYR A 184 9.90 6.62 -35.05
CA TYR A 184 10.45 7.98 -35.05
C TYR A 184 11.90 8.07 -34.58
N CYS A 185 12.41 7.09 -33.84
CA CYS A 185 13.81 6.97 -33.41
C CYS A 185 14.22 5.48 -33.41
N PRO A 186 14.36 4.88 -34.62
CA PRO A 186 14.70 3.47 -34.78
C PRO A 186 16.08 3.16 -34.21
N ASP A 187 17.10 3.99 -34.53
CA ASP A 187 18.50 3.80 -34.13
C ASP A 187 18.94 4.83 -33.06
N PRO A 188 18.52 4.70 -31.79
CA PRO A 188 18.96 5.61 -30.74
C PRO A 188 20.41 5.34 -30.36
N ILE A 189 21.14 6.39 -30.01
CA ILE A 189 22.47 6.25 -29.42
C ILE A 189 22.32 5.76 -27.97
N PRO A 190 23.02 4.69 -27.56
CA PRO A 190 23.00 4.22 -26.18
C PRO A 190 23.55 5.28 -25.22
N ILE A 191 22.78 5.56 -24.17
CA ILE A 191 23.10 6.59 -23.16
C ILE A 191 23.14 5.99 -21.76
N SER A 192 23.89 6.62 -20.88
CA SER A 192 24.07 6.26 -19.48
C SER A 192 23.67 7.43 -18.57
N PHE A 193 23.61 7.20 -17.26
CA PHE A 193 23.34 8.29 -16.30
C PHE A 193 24.36 9.43 -16.37
N ALA A 194 25.59 9.16 -16.83
CA ALA A 194 26.62 10.18 -16.98
C ALA A 194 26.31 11.20 -18.07
N ASP A 195 25.52 10.84 -19.09
CA ASP A 195 25.13 11.74 -20.17
C ASP A 195 24.07 12.78 -19.72
N SER A 196 23.44 12.59 -18.56
CA SER A 196 22.47 13.52 -17.97
C SER A 196 23.12 14.30 -16.84
N SER A 197 23.23 15.63 -16.99
CA SER A 197 23.85 16.50 -15.98
C SER A 197 23.23 16.40 -14.59
N MET A 198 21.92 16.10 -14.50
CA MET A 198 21.22 15.92 -13.24
C MET A 198 21.44 14.53 -12.62
N ASP A 199 21.61 13.50 -13.46
CA ASP A 199 21.74 12.13 -12.99
C ASP A 199 23.21 11.73 -12.74
N SER A 200 24.16 12.42 -13.39
CA SER A 200 25.61 12.23 -13.20
C SER A 200 26.06 12.58 -11.79
N GLU A 201 25.42 13.55 -11.11
CA GLU A 201 25.69 13.91 -9.71
C GLU A 201 25.47 12.74 -8.73
N THR A 202 24.61 11.78 -9.11
CA THR A 202 24.34 10.59 -8.30
C THR A 202 25.30 9.43 -8.56
N VAL A 203 26.25 9.61 -9.49
CA VAL A 203 27.23 8.59 -9.88
C VAL A 203 28.59 8.93 -9.29
N SER A 204 29.23 7.95 -8.65
CA SER A 204 30.62 8.10 -8.21
C SER A 204 31.55 8.12 -9.43
N GLU A 205 32.42 9.13 -9.52
CA GLU A 205 33.43 9.28 -10.59
C GLU A 205 34.26 8.01 -10.82
N LYS A 206 34.50 7.21 -9.76
CA LYS A 206 35.28 5.96 -9.83
C LYS A 206 34.59 4.81 -10.57
N HIS A 207 33.28 4.88 -10.79
CA HIS A 207 32.48 3.79 -11.36
C HIS A 207 31.76 4.19 -12.66
N VAL A 208 32.06 5.36 -13.22
CA VAL A 208 31.44 5.87 -14.45
C VAL A 208 31.66 4.91 -15.62
N ASP A 209 32.88 4.41 -15.78
CA ASP A 209 33.24 3.48 -16.87
C ASP A 209 32.55 2.12 -16.77
N LEU A 210 32.03 1.76 -15.59
CA LEU A 210 31.33 0.52 -15.34
C LEU A 210 29.81 0.65 -15.50
N LEU A 211 29.29 1.84 -15.81
CA LEU A 211 27.86 2.05 -15.95
C LEU A 211 27.29 1.27 -17.15
N PRO A 212 26.09 0.67 -16.98
CA PRO A 212 25.32 0.19 -18.12
C PRO A 212 24.85 1.36 -18.99
N ALA A 213 24.73 1.06 -20.28
CA ALA A 213 24.09 1.92 -21.26
C ALA A 213 22.64 1.46 -21.43
N PHE A 214 21.76 2.38 -21.79
CA PHE A 214 20.33 2.16 -21.94
C PHE A 214 19.84 2.77 -23.25
N THR A 215 18.71 2.27 -23.72
CA THR A 215 17.92 2.89 -24.80
C THR A 215 16.55 3.29 -24.25
N PRO A 216 16.45 4.45 -23.55
CA PRO A 216 15.23 4.77 -22.80
C PRO A 216 13.97 4.77 -23.66
N LEU A 217 12.89 4.25 -23.09
CA LEU A 217 11.58 4.17 -23.72
C LEU A 217 10.94 5.55 -23.90
N PHE A 218 11.15 6.45 -22.93
CA PHE A 218 10.58 7.79 -22.92
C PHE A 218 11.64 8.85 -23.28
N LEU A 219 12.24 8.74 -24.46
CA LEU A 219 13.15 9.76 -24.99
C LEU A 219 12.42 11.04 -25.38
N ASP A 220 13.04 12.18 -25.08
CA ASP A 220 12.55 13.49 -25.48
C ASP A 220 13.20 13.92 -26.79
N LEU A 221 12.53 13.61 -27.90
CA LEU A 221 13.00 13.97 -29.24
C LEU A 221 12.89 15.48 -29.56
N SER A 222 12.32 16.30 -28.67
CA SER A 222 12.23 17.75 -28.89
C SER A 222 13.53 18.50 -28.57
N ARG A 223 14.50 17.84 -27.93
CA ARG A 223 15.77 18.44 -27.54
C ARG A 223 16.92 17.50 -27.85
N GLU A 224 17.92 18.03 -28.56
CA GLU A 224 19.17 17.34 -28.85
C GLU A 224 20.27 17.81 -27.90
N TYR A 225 21.13 16.87 -27.56
CA TYR A 225 22.34 17.06 -26.78
C TYR A 225 23.53 16.59 -27.62
N TYR A 226 24.72 17.11 -27.35
CA TYR A 226 25.93 16.81 -28.09
C TYR A 226 26.98 16.33 -27.11
N ARG A 227 27.67 15.23 -27.42
CA ARG A 227 28.84 14.80 -26.63
C ARG A 227 30.02 15.69 -26.97
N ASP A 228 30.87 15.96 -26.00
CA ASP A 228 32.09 16.77 -26.12
C ASP A 228 33.23 16.02 -26.85
N ASP A 229 32.88 15.27 -27.90
CA ASP A 229 33.80 14.51 -28.74
C ASP A 229 34.00 15.23 -30.09
N GLU A 230 35.15 15.05 -30.75
CA GLU A 230 35.48 15.67 -32.05
C GLU A 230 34.40 15.44 -33.13
N SER A 231 33.61 14.38 -32.99
CA SER A 231 32.55 13.95 -33.91
C SER A 231 31.17 14.61 -33.69
N HIS A 232 30.97 15.39 -32.61
CA HIS A 232 29.71 16.10 -32.29
C HIS A 232 28.45 15.23 -32.48
N ILE A 233 28.48 13.98 -31.99
CA ILE A 233 27.36 13.06 -32.14
C ILE A 233 26.15 13.59 -31.34
N SER A 234 25.03 13.82 -32.02
CA SER A 234 23.78 14.27 -31.40
C SER A 234 23.03 13.10 -30.78
N TYR A 235 22.56 13.25 -29.53
CA TYR A 235 21.76 12.25 -28.83
C TYR A 235 20.59 12.90 -28.11
N ASN A 236 19.58 12.11 -27.75
CA ASN A 236 18.43 12.57 -26.97
C ASN A 236 18.49 11.97 -25.55
N LEU A 237 18.03 12.74 -24.57
CA LEU A 237 17.89 12.29 -23.19
C LEU A 237 16.43 11.91 -22.88
N PRO A 238 16.18 11.10 -21.84
CA PRO A 238 14.83 10.85 -21.39
C PRO A 238 14.19 12.13 -20.84
N VAL A 239 12.86 12.22 -20.95
CA VAL A 239 12.06 13.39 -20.55
C VAL A 239 12.52 13.95 -19.21
N SER A 240 12.78 15.26 -19.16
CA SER A 240 13.32 15.90 -17.95
C SER A 240 12.30 15.90 -16.79
N PRO A 241 12.75 15.88 -15.53
CA PRO A 241 11.86 15.97 -14.36
C PRO A 241 10.97 17.23 -14.40
N GLU A 242 11.54 18.38 -14.77
CA GLU A 242 10.84 19.67 -14.86
C GLU A 242 9.64 19.62 -15.82
N LYS A 243 9.85 19.04 -17.01
CA LYS A 243 8.78 18.88 -18.00
C LYS A 243 7.61 18.06 -17.46
N ILE A 244 7.90 17.08 -16.60
CA ILE A 244 6.91 16.20 -15.98
C ILE A 244 6.20 16.88 -14.82
N TYR A 245 6.92 17.59 -13.95
CA TYR A 245 6.29 18.41 -12.90
C TYR A 245 5.35 19.45 -13.49
N ARG A 246 5.77 20.13 -14.55
CA ARG A 246 4.93 21.11 -15.25
C ARG A 246 3.69 20.49 -15.87
N LEU A 247 3.80 19.31 -16.49
CA LEU A 247 2.65 18.59 -17.02
C LEU A 247 1.70 18.13 -15.90
N PHE A 248 2.23 17.61 -14.80
CA PHE A 248 1.42 17.18 -13.67
C PHE A 248 0.64 18.35 -13.03
N ASN A 249 1.27 19.52 -12.91
CA ASN A 249 0.60 20.74 -12.47
C ASN A 249 -0.50 21.18 -13.44
N ALA A 250 -0.24 21.13 -14.75
CA ALA A 250 -1.26 21.44 -15.75
C ALA A 250 -2.43 20.43 -15.74
N LEU A 251 -2.14 19.14 -15.55
CA LEU A 251 -3.14 18.08 -15.47
C LEU A 251 -4.01 18.23 -14.22
N SER A 252 -3.40 18.59 -13.09
CA SER A 252 -4.13 18.86 -11.86
C SER A 252 -5.10 20.03 -12.04
N LEU A 253 -4.65 21.11 -12.69
CA LEU A 253 -5.50 22.29 -12.97
C LEU A 253 -6.63 21.97 -13.96
N GLU A 254 -6.36 21.22 -15.02
CA GLU A 254 -7.38 20.82 -15.97
C GLU A 254 -8.41 19.88 -15.33
N THR A 255 -7.94 18.91 -14.55
CA THR A 255 -8.82 17.98 -13.83
C THR A 255 -9.72 18.75 -12.86
N GLU A 256 -9.17 19.73 -12.14
CA GLU A 256 -9.94 20.66 -11.29
C GLU A 256 -11.01 21.39 -12.11
N ARG A 257 -10.66 21.97 -13.26
CA ARG A 257 -11.61 22.69 -14.11
C ARG A 257 -12.74 21.82 -14.64
N ARG A 258 -12.44 20.61 -15.13
CA ARG A 258 -13.46 19.71 -15.69
C ARG A 258 -14.45 19.25 -14.63
N LEU A 259 -13.95 18.82 -13.48
CA LEU A 259 -14.80 18.37 -12.38
C LEU A 259 -15.60 19.53 -11.76
N VAL A 260 -15.03 20.73 -11.66
CA VAL A 260 -15.78 21.94 -11.24
C VAL A 260 -16.87 22.30 -12.25
N ALA A 261 -16.62 22.14 -13.55
CA ALA A 261 -17.63 22.35 -14.59
C ALA A 261 -18.76 21.30 -14.54
N GLU A 262 -18.47 20.08 -14.09
CA GLU A 262 -19.44 19.02 -13.82
C GLU A 262 -20.24 19.25 -12.52
N GLY A 263 -19.89 20.28 -11.74
CA GLY A 263 -20.60 20.69 -10.53
C GLY A 263 -19.94 20.24 -9.22
N HIS A 264 -18.78 19.58 -9.28
CA HIS A 264 -18.06 19.14 -8.10
C HIS A 264 -17.26 20.30 -7.46
N LYS A 265 -17.32 20.44 -6.14
CA LYS A 265 -16.50 21.41 -5.39
C LYS A 265 -15.21 20.73 -4.96
N LEU A 266 -14.09 21.05 -5.61
CA LEU A 266 -12.79 20.48 -5.27
C LEU A 266 -11.64 21.43 -5.61
N THR A 267 -10.52 21.30 -4.89
CA THR A 267 -9.32 22.10 -5.14
C THR A 267 -8.10 21.20 -5.22
N LEU A 268 -7.55 21.00 -6.42
CA LEU A 268 -6.32 20.23 -6.63
C LEU A 268 -5.08 21.12 -6.68
N THR A 269 -5.25 22.43 -6.85
CA THR A 269 -4.14 23.35 -7.11
C THR A 269 -4.17 24.60 -6.24
N LYS A 270 -3.00 25.09 -5.83
CA LYS A 270 -2.80 26.36 -5.11
C LYS A 270 -2.01 27.36 -5.94
N VAL A 271 -2.20 28.64 -5.65
CA VAL A 271 -1.40 29.73 -6.24
C VAL A 271 0.04 29.62 -5.72
N SER A 272 1.01 29.71 -6.63
CA SER A 272 2.43 29.64 -6.28
C SER A 272 3.29 30.22 -7.40
N GLU A 273 4.40 30.85 -7.01
CA GLU A 273 5.43 31.39 -7.92
C GLU A 273 6.46 30.33 -8.35
N ASN A 274 6.20 29.04 -8.11
CA ASN A 274 7.14 27.99 -8.50
C ASN A 274 7.38 27.98 -10.02
N PRO A 275 8.64 27.93 -10.49
CA PRO A 275 8.96 27.92 -11.92
C PRO A 275 8.39 26.71 -12.67
N ASN A 276 8.16 25.59 -11.98
CA ASN A 276 7.51 24.40 -12.54
C ASN A 276 5.98 24.47 -12.51
N GLY A 277 5.39 25.56 -12.00
CA GLY A 277 3.95 25.78 -11.99
C GLY A 277 3.36 25.93 -13.40
N TYR A 278 2.05 25.76 -13.51
CA TYR A 278 1.31 26.00 -14.74
C TYR A 278 0.25 27.09 -14.49
N GLN A 279 0.29 28.16 -15.28
CA GLN A 279 -0.59 29.33 -15.13
C GLN A 279 -0.59 29.91 -13.69
N GLY A 280 0.59 29.96 -13.04
CA GLY A 280 0.75 30.48 -11.68
C GLY A 280 0.18 29.58 -10.56
N ARG A 281 -0.16 28.33 -10.90
CA ARG A 281 -0.67 27.33 -9.95
C ARG A 281 0.16 26.07 -9.93
N VAL A 282 0.20 25.41 -8.77
CA VAL A 282 0.93 24.16 -8.52
C VAL A 282 -0.03 23.19 -7.86
N SER A 283 0.11 21.90 -8.15
CA SER A 283 -0.68 20.85 -7.50
C SER A 283 -0.44 20.84 -5.98
N LEU A 284 -1.48 20.55 -5.21
CA LEU A 284 -1.36 20.26 -3.77
C LEU A 284 -0.59 18.96 -3.53
N TYR A 285 -0.62 18.05 -4.50
CA TYR A 285 0.01 16.75 -4.43
C TYR A 285 1.39 16.77 -5.12
N ALA A 286 2.32 15.97 -4.61
CA ALA A 286 3.62 15.76 -5.24
C ALA A 286 3.60 14.48 -6.10
N ILE A 287 4.43 14.42 -7.14
CA ILE A 287 4.62 13.19 -7.95
C ILE A 287 5.12 12.03 -7.08
N HIS A 288 5.92 12.31 -6.05
CA HIS A 288 6.30 11.27 -5.07
C HIS A 288 5.08 10.72 -4.31
N GLY A 289 4.10 11.56 -4.02
CA GLY A 289 2.83 11.18 -3.39
C GLY A 289 2.04 10.16 -4.21
N LEU A 290 2.12 10.20 -5.54
CA LEU A 290 1.46 9.20 -6.41
C LEU A 290 1.96 7.77 -6.11
N ARG A 291 3.27 7.62 -5.90
CA ARG A 291 3.85 6.32 -5.53
C ARG A 291 3.37 5.85 -4.16
N VAL A 292 3.33 6.76 -3.17
CA VAL A 292 2.87 6.43 -1.82
C VAL A 292 1.39 6.04 -1.86
N ALA A 293 0.56 6.84 -2.53
CA ALA A 293 -0.85 6.55 -2.72
C ALA A 293 -1.10 5.23 -3.45
N GLY A 294 -0.33 4.94 -4.52
CA GLY A 294 -0.44 3.66 -5.23
C GLY A 294 -0.05 2.45 -4.36
N ILE A 295 1.00 2.56 -3.54
CA ILE A 295 1.37 1.53 -2.56
C ILE A 295 0.28 1.35 -1.50
N SER A 296 -0.21 2.45 -0.92
CA SER A 296 -1.30 2.42 0.06
C SER A 296 -2.55 1.78 -0.51
N ARG A 297 -2.92 2.11 -1.76
CA ARG A 297 -4.07 1.52 -2.45
C ARG A 297 -3.92 0.00 -2.60
N LEU A 298 -2.74 -0.48 -2.97
CA LEU A 298 -2.48 -1.92 -3.08
C LEU A 298 -2.59 -2.64 -1.72
N ILE A 299 -2.15 -1.99 -0.64
CA ILE A 299 -2.30 -2.53 0.72
C ILE A 299 -3.79 -2.53 1.13
N GLU A 300 -4.52 -1.45 0.83
CA GLU A 300 -5.97 -1.33 1.07
C GLU A 300 -6.79 -2.39 0.34
N MET A 301 -6.34 -2.77 -0.87
CA MET A 301 -6.86 -3.88 -1.68
C MET A 301 -6.64 -5.26 -1.05
N GLY A 302 -5.95 -5.35 0.09
CA GLY A 302 -5.68 -6.61 0.79
C GLY A 302 -4.44 -7.35 0.27
N ILE A 303 -3.58 -6.67 -0.49
CA ILE A 303 -2.28 -7.22 -0.90
C ILE A 303 -1.32 -7.07 0.29
N PRO A 304 -0.76 -8.17 0.83
CA PRO A 304 0.11 -8.11 1.98
C PRO A 304 1.30 -7.18 1.76
N VAL A 305 1.66 -6.44 2.81
CA VAL A 305 2.73 -5.42 2.76
C VAL A 305 4.05 -6.00 2.25
N TYR A 306 4.39 -7.25 2.58
CA TYR A 306 5.61 -7.89 2.11
C TYR A 306 5.62 -8.11 0.58
N ILE A 307 4.48 -8.46 -0.03
CA ILE A 307 4.33 -8.61 -1.49
C ILE A 307 4.51 -7.24 -2.17
N VAL A 308 3.89 -6.19 -1.61
CA VAL A 308 4.02 -4.82 -2.13
C VAL A 308 5.47 -4.32 -1.97
N GLN A 309 6.15 -4.66 -0.88
CA GLN A 309 7.55 -4.27 -0.66
C GLN A 309 8.50 -4.96 -1.65
N GLU A 310 8.30 -6.26 -1.89
CA GLU A 310 9.13 -7.09 -2.78
C GLU A 310 8.95 -6.70 -4.25
N PHE A 311 7.72 -6.78 -4.78
CA PHE A 311 7.49 -6.60 -6.21
C PHE A 311 7.34 -5.13 -6.64
N ILE A 312 6.99 -4.23 -5.72
CA ILE A 312 6.57 -2.86 -6.09
C ILE A 312 7.49 -1.80 -5.46
N ALA A 313 7.84 -1.95 -4.18
CA ALA A 313 8.77 -1.04 -3.52
C ALA A 313 10.24 -1.26 -3.95
N GLY A 314 10.58 -2.48 -4.36
CA GLY A 314 11.92 -2.92 -4.74
C GLY A 314 12.91 -2.87 -3.56
N HIS A 315 12.42 -3.01 -2.32
CA HIS A 315 13.24 -2.97 -1.11
C HIS A 315 13.64 -4.39 -0.72
N GLN A 316 14.94 -4.69 -0.73
CA GLN A 316 15.47 -5.97 -0.21
C GLN A 316 15.58 -6.02 1.33
N THR A 317 15.24 -4.95 2.06
CA THR A 317 15.33 -4.93 3.52
C THR A 317 13.99 -5.27 4.18
N LEU A 318 13.56 -6.53 4.02
CA LEU A 318 12.95 -7.22 5.14
C LEU A 318 14.07 -7.91 5.92
N THR A 319 14.07 -7.69 7.22
CA THR A 319 14.95 -8.31 8.21
C THR A 319 15.18 -9.79 7.91
N SER A 320 16.40 -10.29 8.14
CA SER A 320 16.91 -11.65 7.89
C SER A 320 16.03 -12.83 8.36
N THR A 321 14.93 -12.55 9.05
CA THR A 321 13.93 -13.51 9.53
C THR A 321 12.95 -13.99 8.45
N LEU A 322 12.77 -13.29 7.33
CA LEU A 322 11.82 -13.66 6.26
C LEU A 322 12.45 -14.41 5.07
N TYR A 323 13.57 -15.12 5.30
CA TYR A 323 14.27 -15.89 4.27
C TYR A 323 13.51 -17.13 3.74
N TYR A 324 12.36 -17.48 4.35
CA TYR A 324 11.61 -18.72 4.05
C TYR A 324 10.32 -18.52 3.23
N ASN A 325 9.87 -17.30 2.97
CA ASN A 325 8.68 -17.02 2.18
C ASN A 325 9.07 -16.30 0.88
N ARG A 326 9.62 -17.05 -0.09
CA ARG A 326 9.81 -16.53 -1.44
C ARG A 326 8.44 -16.47 -2.10
N VAL A 327 7.95 -15.27 -2.38
CA VAL A 327 6.62 -15.07 -2.92
C VAL A 327 6.64 -15.37 -4.41
N GLU A 328 5.73 -16.20 -4.89
CA GLU A 328 5.62 -16.45 -6.32
C GLU A 328 4.94 -15.27 -7.03
N PRO A 329 5.44 -14.84 -8.20
CA PRO A 329 4.89 -13.72 -8.96
C PRO A 329 3.38 -13.81 -9.24
N GLY A 330 2.84 -15.02 -9.43
CA GLY A 330 1.41 -15.25 -9.65
C GLY A 330 0.52 -14.80 -8.48
N THR A 331 1.05 -14.74 -7.25
CA THR A 331 0.28 -14.35 -6.05
C THR A 331 -0.25 -12.92 -6.14
N LEU A 332 0.55 -11.99 -6.67
CA LEU A 332 0.14 -10.60 -6.86
C LEU A 332 -1.02 -10.51 -7.85
N LYS A 333 -0.94 -11.27 -8.95
CA LYS A 333 -1.97 -11.30 -9.98
C LYS A 333 -3.30 -11.82 -9.44
N VAL A 334 -3.27 -12.97 -8.76
CA VAL A 334 -4.48 -13.58 -8.20
C VAL A 334 -5.17 -12.62 -7.23
N LYS A 335 -4.42 -11.97 -6.33
CA LYS A 335 -4.99 -11.02 -5.36
C LYS A 335 -5.59 -9.78 -6.03
N LEU A 336 -4.92 -9.22 -7.06
CA LEU A 336 -5.45 -8.08 -7.80
C LEU A 336 -6.74 -8.44 -8.54
N VAL A 337 -6.76 -9.58 -9.25
CA VAL A 337 -7.94 -10.04 -9.99
C VAL A 337 -9.08 -10.37 -9.03
N GLU A 338 -8.82 -11.05 -7.92
CA GLU A 338 -9.83 -11.35 -6.90
C GLU A 338 -10.42 -10.07 -6.29
N PHE A 339 -9.58 -9.08 -5.98
CA PHE A 339 -10.05 -7.79 -5.47
C PHE A 339 -11.01 -7.13 -6.47
N PHE A 340 -10.57 -6.91 -7.71
CA PHE A 340 -11.40 -6.24 -8.71
C PHE A 340 -12.66 -7.03 -9.08
N ARG A 341 -12.64 -8.37 -8.96
CA ARG A 341 -13.83 -9.22 -9.08
C ARG A 341 -14.85 -8.95 -7.97
N ARG A 342 -14.39 -8.75 -6.72
CA ARG A 342 -15.27 -8.55 -5.55
C ARG A 342 -15.81 -7.14 -5.42
N THR A 343 -15.06 -6.12 -5.85
CA THR A 343 -15.39 -4.71 -5.60
C THR A 343 -15.83 -3.94 -6.84
N GLY A 344 -15.55 -4.44 -8.06
CA GLY A 344 -15.61 -3.62 -9.27
C GLY A 344 -14.49 -2.56 -9.27
N ILE A 345 -14.16 -1.99 -10.43
CA ILE A 345 -13.04 -1.04 -10.55
C ILE A 345 -13.25 0.29 -9.83
N VAL A 346 -14.46 0.56 -9.36
CA VAL A 346 -14.83 1.80 -8.71
C VAL A 346 -15.34 1.46 -7.32
N ASP A 347 -14.53 1.78 -6.31
CA ASP A 347 -14.84 1.56 -4.90
C ASP A 347 -16.24 2.11 -4.57
N HIS A 348 -17.10 1.30 -3.93
CA HIS A 348 -18.36 1.76 -3.32
C HIS A 348 -18.16 2.99 -2.41
N TRP A 349 -16.96 3.14 -1.83
CA TRP A 349 -16.55 4.32 -1.07
C TRP A 349 -16.62 5.63 -1.88
N HIS A 350 -16.29 5.63 -3.18
CA HIS A 350 -16.36 6.84 -4.01
C HIS A 350 -17.81 7.36 -4.16
N ALA A 351 -18.80 6.46 -4.21
CA ALA A 351 -20.21 6.82 -4.30
C ALA A 351 -20.74 7.49 -3.02
N PHE A 352 -20.20 7.14 -1.85
CA PHE A 352 -20.64 7.70 -0.55
C PHE A 352 -19.92 9.00 -0.17
N ARG A 353 -18.69 9.23 -0.67
CA ARG A 353 -17.87 10.41 -0.33
C ARG A 353 -18.59 11.74 -0.58
N GLU A 354 -19.20 11.89 -1.76
CA GLU A 354 -19.88 13.13 -2.15
C GLU A 354 -21.08 13.41 -1.23
N SER A 355 -21.92 12.39 -0.98
CA SER A 355 -23.07 12.52 -0.09
C SER A 355 -22.64 12.84 1.36
N MET A 356 -21.53 12.28 1.83
CA MET A 356 -21.04 12.55 3.18
C MET A 356 -20.36 13.92 3.32
N ALA A 357 -19.68 14.42 2.29
CA ALA A 357 -19.09 15.76 2.31
C ALA A 357 -20.15 16.86 2.36
N GLN A 358 -21.29 16.62 1.71
CA GLN A 358 -22.45 17.52 1.79
C GLN A 358 -23.10 17.52 3.19
N CYS A 359 -22.71 16.61 4.08
CA CYS A 359 -23.28 16.42 5.42
C CYS A 359 -22.25 16.67 6.53
N ASN A 360 -21.82 17.93 6.67
CA ASN A 360 -20.89 18.37 7.72
C ASN A 360 -21.27 17.97 9.17
N PRO A 361 -22.56 17.98 9.63
CA PRO A 361 -22.86 17.72 11.04
C PRO A 361 -22.59 16.28 11.49
N VAL A 362 -22.49 15.32 10.57
CA VAL A 362 -22.25 13.90 10.87
C VAL A 362 -20.79 13.63 11.26
N TRP A 363 -19.87 14.49 10.81
CA TRP A 363 -18.45 14.30 11.04
C TRP A 363 -18.05 14.67 12.47
N VAL A 364 -17.27 13.77 13.07
CA VAL A 364 -16.70 13.89 14.40
C VAL A 364 -15.18 13.97 14.24
N SER A 365 -14.55 14.85 14.99
CA SER A 365 -13.10 15.04 14.98
C SER A 365 -12.59 15.22 16.40
N ASN A 366 -11.28 15.13 16.59
CA ASN A 366 -10.68 15.32 17.90
C ASN A 366 -10.94 16.76 18.42
N ARG A 367 -11.76 16.91 19.46
CA ARG A 367 -12.18 18.21 20.00
C ARG A 367 -11.03 19.15 20.37
N HIS A 368 -9.92 18.62 20.87
CA HIS A 368 -8.78 19.43 21.31
C HIS A 368 -7.95 19.97 20.16
N GLN A 369 -8.05 19.32 18.99
CA GLN A 369 -7.22 19.59 17.83
C GLN A 369 -8.04 20.18 16.66
N ALA A 370 -9.34 19.91 16.59
CA ALA A 370 -10.22 20.26 15.49
C ALA A 370 -10.42 21.77 15.29
N SER A 371 -10.20 22.59 16.33
CA SER A 371 -10.24 24.06 16.21
C SER A 371 -9.07 24.64 15.39
N TYR A 372 -8.04 23.84 15.12
CA TYR A 372 -6.82 24.25 14.43
C TYR A 372 -6.75 23.74 12.98
N ARG A 373 -7.90 23.39 12.38
CA ARG A 373 -8.00 22.98 10.97
C ARG A 373 -8.96 23.90 10.23
N ASP A 374 -8.83 23.95 8.91
CA ASP A 374 -9.70 24.76 8.07
C ASP A 374 -11.15 24.24 8.10
N ALA A 375 -12.13 25.16 8.13
CA ALA A 375 -13.54 24.81 8.30
C ALA A 375 -14.14 24.03 7.11
N ASP A 376 -13.56 24.23 5.92
CA ASP A 376 -13.89 23.64 4.63
C ASP A 376 -13.05 22.39 4.31
N LEU A 377 -12.21 21.91 5.24
CA LEU A 377 -11.34 20.74 5.03
C LEU A 377 -12.11 19.49 4.56
N LEU A 378 -13.36 19.33 5.01
CA LEU A 378 -14.21 18.19 4.67
C LEU A 378 -15.06 18.42 3.41
N ASP A 379 -15.03 19.61 2.81
CA ASP A 379 -15.76 19.85 1.57
C ASP A 379 -15.06 19.18 0.38
N ASP A 380 -13.72 19.04 0.43
CA ASP A 380 -12.93 18.37 -0.61
C ASP A 380 -12.81 16.85 -0.38
N PHE A 381 -13.83 16.12 -0.83
CA PHE A 381 -13.93 14.68 -0.64
C PHE A 381 -13.04 13.82 -1.55
N PHE A 382 -12.46 14.41 -2.60
CA PHE A 382 -11.58 13.70 -3.52
C PHE A 382 -10.26 13.32 -2.85
N GLY A 383 -9.78 14.14 -1.90
CA GLY A 383 -8.58 13.89 -1.11
C GLY A 383 -8.72 12.84 0.00
N TRP A 384 -9.95 12.36 0.28
CA TRP A 384 -10.18 11.47 1.41
C TRP A 384 -9.54 10.10 1.20
N VAL A 385 -8.84 9.60 2.21
CA VAL A 385 -8.33 8.23 2.26
C VAL A 385 -8.81 7.59 3.56
N THR A 386 -9.21 6.33 3.51
CA THR A 386 -9.62 5.58 4.70
C THR A 386 -8.40 5.27 5.55
N VAL A 387 -8.49 5.54 6.84
CA VAL A 387 -7.47 5.20 7.85
C VAL A 387 -8.14 4.40 8.98
N PRO A 388 -7.39 3.73 9.87
CA PRO A 388 -8.00 2.94 10.95
C PRO A 388 -9.00 3.77 11.77
N GLY A 389 -10.28 3.38 11.71
CA GLY A 389 -11.38 4.06 12.39
C GLY A 389 -11.96 5.28 11.70
N GLY A 390 -11.50 5.72 10.53
CA GLY A 390 -12.05 6.94 9.92
C GLY A 390 -11.41 7.33 8.60
N ILE A 391 -11.28 8.63 8.38
CA ILE A 391 -10.70 9.20 7.17
C ILE A 391 -9.60 10.21 7.47
N CYS A 392 -8.65 10.29 6.54
CA CYS A 392 -7.71 11.40 6.41
C CYS A 392 -8.14 12.25 5.22
N PRO A 393 -8.59 13.51 5.43
CA PRO A 393 -8.97 14.41 4.35
C PRO A 393 -7.79 14.84 3.46
N LEU A 394 -6.57 14.75 3.98
CA LEU A 394 -5.33 15.13 3.29
C LEU A 394 -4.66 13.97 2.52
N GLY A 395 -5.37 12.88 2.26
CA GLY A 395 -4.85 11.74 1.51
C GLY A 395 -3.66 11.03 2.17
N GLY A 396 -3.58 11.03 3.50
CA GLY A 396 -2.48 10.45 4.26
C GLY A 396 -1.23 11.35 4.36
N THR A 397 -1.36 12.65 4.09
CA THR A 397 -0.29 13.64 4.22
C THR A 397 -0.54 14.62 5.39
N GLY A 398 0.48 15.40 5.76
CA GLY A 398 0.38 16.39 6.83
C GLY A 398 0.53 15.85 8.26
N CYS A 399 0.98 14.60 8.41
CA CYS A 399 1.25 13.99 9.73
C CYS A 399 2.36 14.71 10.51
N ASP A 400 3.27 15.40 9.84
CA ASP A 400 4.35 16.21 10.41
C ASP A 400 3.85 17.48 11.12
N VAL A 401 2.63 17.92 10.81
CA VAL A 401 1.98 19.11 11.39
C VAL A 401 0.59 18.78 11.95
N GLY A 402 0.37 17.53 12.37
CA GLY A 402 -0.94 17.04 12.76
C GLY A 402 -1.30 17.23 14.24
N MET A 403 -0.34 17.59 15.09
CA MET A 403 -0.56 17.91 16.51
C MET A 403 -0.10 19.33 16.84
N LEU A 404 -0.67 19.90 17.90
CA LEU A 404 -0.13 21.12 18.52
C LEU A 404 1.17 20.79 19.25
N ALA A 405 2.19 21.62 19.08
CA ALA A 405 3.40 21.54 19.87
C ALA A 405 3.13 22.12 21.27
N GLU A 406 3.54 21.41 22.31
CA GLU A 406 3.59 21.97 23.67
C GLU A 406 4.84 22.86 23.78
N GLU A 407 4.65 24.16 24.03
CA GLU A 407 5.75 25.08 24.33
C GLU A 407 5.80 25.37 25.85
N ASP A 408 6.95 25.10 26.46
CA ASP A 408 7.26 25.44 27.87
C ASP A 408 7.58 26.93 28.11
N SER A 409 7.47 27.79 27.09
CA SER A 409 7.85 29.21 27.20
C SER A 409 6.65 30.15 27.36
N ALA A 410 6.54 30.77 28.55
CA ALA A 410 5.53 31.77 28.90
C ALA A 410 5.56 33.08 28.07
N GLU A 411 6.43 33.20 27.07
CA GLU A 411 6.70 34.45 26.35
C GLU A 411 6.68 34.28 24.82
N LYS A 412 5.56 33.80 24.26
CA LYS A 412 4.93 34.20 22.97
C LYS A 412 3.95 33.11 22.53
N LYS A 413 2.65 33.42 22.47
CA LYS A 413 1.62 32.54 21.90
C LYS A 413 1.69 32.50 20.36
N SER A 414 2.74 31.92 19.79
CA SER A 414 2.67 31.43 18.40
C SER A 414 2.19 29.99 18.44
N ILE A 415 1.10 29.69 17.73
CA ILE A 415 0.64 28.31 17.56
C ILE A 415 1.67 27.59 16.69
N SER A 416 2.40 26.64 17.29
CA SER A 416 3.34 25.76 16.59
C SER A 416 2.75 24.35 16.49
N PHE A 417 3.14 23.62 15.45
CA PHE A 417 2.65 22.27 15.16
C PHE A 417 3.79 21.26 15.23
N SER A 418 3.48 20.05 15.67
CA SER A 418 4.40 18.92 15.81
C SER A 418 3.89 17.69 15.03
N PRO A 419 4.79 16.71 14.77
CA PRO A 419 4.40 15.43 14.22
C PRO A 419 3.39 14.71 15.11
N VAL A 420 2.44 14.01 14.48
CA VAL A 420 1.47 13.18 15.20
C VAL A 420 2.19 12.05 15.91
N ASP A 421 2.02 11.99 17.23
CA ASP A 421 2.47 10.90 18.07
C ASP A 421 1.27 10.08 18.57
N GLY A 422 1.44 8.76 18.66
CA GLY A 422 0.36 7.83 19.03
C GLY A 422 -0.84 7.85 18.07
N GLY A 423 -0.62 7.87 16.76
CA GLY A 423 -1.66 7.49 15.80
C GLY A 423 -2.72 8.55 15.44
N CYS A 424 -3.59 8.20 14.49
CA CYS A 424 -4.50 9.13 13.83
C CYS A 424 -5.53 9.77 14.78
N GLY A 425 -5.90 9.10 15.87
CA GLY A 425 -6.86 9.66 16.84
C GLY A 425 -6.37 10.95 17.51
N ASN A 426 -5.06 11.19 17.53
CA ASN A 426 -4.45 12.40 18.06
C ASN A 426 -4.29 13.52 17.03
N CYS A 427 -4.56 13.25 15.75
CA CYS A 427 -4.36 14.20 14.65
C CYS A 427 -5.53 15.19 14.51
N ARG A 428 -5.23 16.46 14.24
CA ARG A 428 -6.22 17.51 13.96
C ARG A 428 -7.03 17.30 12.68
N PHE A 429 -6.45 16.60 11.70
CA PHE A 429 -7.09 16.36 10.42
C PHE A 429 -7.99 15.12 10.42
N PHE A 430 -7.80 14.21 11.37
CA PHE A 430 -8.56 12.97 11.44
C PHE A 430 -10.05 13.25 11.67
N SER A 431 -10.88 12.60 10.85
CA SER A 431 -12.32 12.67 10.97
C SER A 431 -12.95 11.29 10.90
N THR A 432 -14.02 11.11 11.67
CA THR A 432 -14.79 9.88 11.79
C THR A 432 -16.28 10.21 11.88
N GLY A 433 -17.13 9.21 11.99
CA GLY A 433 -18.56 9.42 12.22
C GLY A 433 -19.31 8.11 12.41
N PRO A 434 -20.65 8.17 12.42
CA PRO A 434 -21.55 7.01 12.50
C PRO A 434 -21.20 5.87 11.53
N ALA A 435 -20.75 6.20 10.32
CA ALA A 435 -20.30 5.25 9.29
C ALA A 435 -19.09 4.39 9.73
N PHE A 436 -18.32 4.86 10.71
CA PHE A 436 -17.05 4.26 11.12
C PHE A 436 -17.08 3.64 12.52
N VAL A 437 -18.26 3.45 13.12
CA VAL A 437 -18.41 2.99 14.51
C VAL A 437 -17.72 1.64 14.73
N ILE A 438 -17.88 0.70 13.80
CA ILE A 438 -17.24 -0.63 13.89
C ILE A 438 -15.71 -0.51 13.75
N GLN A 439 -15.26 0.29 12.79
CA GLN A 439 -13.84 0.55 12.53
C GLN A 439 -13.16 1.26 13.73
N GLN A 440 -13.86 2.20 14.37
CA GLN A 440 -13.39 2.88 15.57
C GLN A 440 -13.28 1.93 16.75
N SER A 441 -14.31 1.10 16.95
CA SER A 441 -14.30 0.08 18.00
C SER A 441 -13.14 -0.89 17.82
N GLN A 442 -12.91 -1.37 16.58
CA GLN A 442 -11.76 -2.21 16.28
C GLN A 442 -10.43 -1.51 16.59
N ALA A 443 -10.23 -0.28 16.09
CA ALA A 443 -9.00 0.47 16.32
C ALA A 443 -8.73 0.71 17.82
N MET A 444 -9.78 1.01 18.59
CA MET A 444 -9.67 1.16 20.05
C MET A 444 -9.30 -0.17 20.74
N ASN A 445 -9.87 -1.28 20.30
CA ASN A 445 -9.54 -2.59 20.85
C ASN A 445 -8.11 -3.01 20.52
N GLU A 446 -7.61 -2.69 19.31
CA GLU A 446 -6.21 -2.91 18.92
C GLU A 446 -5.24 -2.11 19.80
N ILE A 447 -5.51 -0.83 20.05
CA ILE A 447 -4.72 0.00 20.98
C ILE A 447 -4.76 -0.62 22.39
N MET A 448 -5.92 -1.09 22.85
CA MET A 448 -6.05 -1.74 24.15
C MET A 448 -5.23 -3.04 24.25
N LEU A 449 -5.18 -3.82 23.16
CA LEU A 449 -4.38 -5.05 23.10
C LEU A 449 -2.88 -4.73 23.23
N GLU A 450 -2.40 -3.69 22.53
CA GLU A 450 -1.02 -3.20 22.62
C GLU A 450 -0.70 -2.70 24.04
N LEU A 451 -1.56 -1.86 24.63
CA LEU A 451 -1.43 -1.37 25.99
C LEU A 451 -1.39 -2.51 27.03
N ARG A 452 -2.19 -3.57 26.85
CA ARG A 452 -2.13 -4.77 27.71
C ARG A 452 -0.79 -5.50 27.55
N GLY A 453 -0.26 -5.58 26.34
CA GLY A 453 1.09 -6.12 26.08
C GLY A 453 2.20 -5.35 26.81
N HIS A 454 2.14 -4.02 26.74
CA HIS A 454 3.04 -3.15 27.51
C HIS A 454 2.85 -3.29 29.01
N GLY A 455 1.61 -3.36 29.50
CA GLY A 455 1.29 -3.57 30.91
C GLY A 455 1.86 -4.88 31.47
N ARG A 456 1.76 -5.99 30.72
CA ARG A 456 2.36 -7.28 31.08
C ARG A 456 3.89 -7.19 31.15
N SER A 457 4.51 -6.59 30.13
CA SER A 457 5.96 -6.40 30.08
C SER A 457 6.45 -5.55 31.26
N ARG A 458 5.73 -4.46 31.56
CA ARG A 458 6.01 -3.59 32.70
C ARG A 458 5.90 -4.33 34.03
N LYS A 459 4.84 -5.14 34.21
CA LYS A 459 4.65 -5.98 35.41
C LYS A 459 5.83 -6.95 35.61
N ALA A 460 6.24 -7.66 34.56
CA ALA A 460 7.38 -8.58 34.62
C ALA A 460 8.70 -7.88 34.99
N LEU A 461 8.92 -6.66 34.49
CA LEU A 461 10.09 -5.85 34.88
C LEU A 461 10.03 -5.40 36.34
N TYR A 462 8.84 -5.03 36.84
CA TYR A 462 8.66 -4.70 38.26
C TYR A 462 8.89 -5.91 39.17
N GLU A 463 8.45 -7.10 38.77
CA GLU A 463 8.70 -8.35 39.49
C GLU A 463 10.21 -8.64 39.57
N ARG A 464 10.93 -8.55 38.45
CA ARG A 464 12.40 -8.68 38.42
C ARG A 464 13.11 -7.63 39.25
N LEU A 465 12.64 -6.38 39.21
CA LEU A 465 13.19 -5.29 40.01
C LEU A 465 12.97 -5.55 41.51
N SER A 466 11.82 -6.12 41.88
CA SER A 466 11.51 -6.52 43.24
C SER A 466 12.41 -7.67 43.68
N GLU A 467 12.57 -8.74 42.89
CA GLU A 467 13.46 -9.87 43.18
C GLU A 467 14.90 -9.40 43.48
N LEU A 468 15.42 -8.47 42.66
CA LEU A 468 16.75 -7.89 42.87
C LEU A 468 16.85 -7.05 44.15
N ALA A 469 15.75 -6.49 44.64
CA ALA A 469 15.71 -5.74 45.88
C ALA A 469 15.66 -6.66 47.13
N TRP A 470 15.21 -7.90 47.00
CA TRP A 470 15.23 -8.89 48.09
C TRP A 470 16.60 -9.54 48.28
N THR A 471 17.46 -9.56 47.25
CA THR A 471 18.84 -10.08 47.31
C THR A 471 19.87 -9.07 47.85
N ASP A 472 19.54 -8.35 48.92
CA ASP A 472 20.54 -7.63 49.73
C ASP A 472 21.37 -8.67 50.52
N LEU A 473 22.25 -9.38 49.83
CA LEU A 473 23.14 -10.40 50.38
C LEU A 473 24.35 -9.72 51.02
N PRO A 474 24.57 -9.85 52.35
CA PRO A 474 25.70 -9.22 53.04
C PRO A 474 27.08 -9.69 52.54
N ASP A 475 27.15 -10.84 51.87
CA ASP A 475 28.40 -11.51 51.44
C ASP A 475 28.85 -11.19 50.00
N LEU A 476 28.27 -10.19 49.33
CA LEU A 476 28.62 -9.84 47.94
C LEU A 476 29.88 -8.98 47.83
N ASP A 477 30.77 -9.33 46.89
CA ASP A 477 31.97 -8.56 46.52
C ASP A 477 31.62 -7.18 45.89
N ALA A 478 32.54 -6.22 45.97
CA ALA A 478 32.35 -4.84 45.48
C ALA A 478 31.97 -4.79 43.98
N GLY A 479 32.59 -5.66 43.16
CA GLY A 479 32.25 -5.75 41.73
C GLY A 479 30.84 -6.29 41.46
N GLN A 480 30.35 -7.21 42.31
CA GLN A 480 29.00 -7.76 42.19
C GLN A 480 27.93 -6.75 42.62
N ARG A 481 28.21 -5.93 43.65
CA ARG A 481 27.33 -4.83 44.08
C ARG A 481 27.17 -3.75 43.00
N GLN A 482 28.26 -3.42 42.31
CA GLN A 482 28.22 -2.45 41.21
C GLN A 482 27.38 -2.98 40.03
N LYS A 483 27.51 -4.27 39.69
CA LYS A 483 26.68 -4.92 38.67
C LYS A 483 25.19 -4.90 39.02
N LEU A 484 24.83 -5.26 40.25
CA LEU A 484 23.42 -5.22 40.70
C LEU A 484 22.84 -3.80 40.66
N THR A 485 23.65 -2.79 40.98
CA THR A 485 23.21 -1.38 40.91
C THR A 485 22.93 -0.97 39.46
N LEU A 486 23.80 -1.36 38.53
CA LEU A 486 23.61 -1.13 37.10
C LEU A 486 22.36 -1.85 36.57
N ASP A 487 22.18 -3.13 36.92
CA ASP A 487 21.02 -3.92 36.51
C ASP A 487 19.69 -3.30 37.02
N ARG A 488 19.67 -2.80 38.27
CA ARG A 488 18.51 -2.08 38.83
C ARG A 488 18.24 -0.77 38.08
N GLN A 489 19.27 -0.03 37.69
CA GLN A 489 19.11 1.20 36.92
C GLN A 489 18.56 0.89 35.52
N LEU A 490 19.10 -0.12 34.84
CA LEU A 490 18.66 -0.54 33.52
C LEU A 490 17.19 -0.98 33.52
N LEU A 491 16.74 -1.74 34.53
CA LEU A 491 15.33 -2.10 34.66
C LEU A 491 14.42 -0.87 34.86
N LYS A 492 14.86 0.12 35.65
CA LYS A 492 14.10 1.37 35.84
C LYS A 492 14.00 2.17 34.54
N GLU A 493 15.09 2.26 33.77
CA GLU A 493 15.11 2.91 32.45
C GLU A 493 14.18 2.20 31.46
N GLN A 494 14.15 0.86 31.47
CA GLN A 494 13.23 0.07 30.64
C GLN A 494 11.76 0.31 31.02
N ILE A 495 11.44 0.42 32.32
CA ILE A 495 10.09 0.76 32.78
C ILE A 495 9.70 2.16 32.31
N ALA A 496 10.57 3.15 32.53
CA ALA A 496 10.33 4.53 32.08
C ALA A 496 10.12 4.62 30.56
N SER A 497 10.88 3.84 29.78
CA SER A 497 10.72 3.74 28.33
C SER A 497 9.39 3.10 27.91
N ILE A 498 8.85 2.16 28.69
CA ILE A 498 7.49 1.64 28.45
C ILE A 498 6.45 2.72 28.77
N ASP A 499 6.58 3.41 29.90
CA ASP A 499 5.63 4.44 30.31
C ASP A 499 5.54 5.59 29.29
N LEU A 500 6.69 6.05 28.78
CA LEU A 500 6.77 7.07 27.73
C LEU A 500 6.08 6.63 26.42
N ARG A 501 6.13 5.33 26.07
CA ARG A 501 5.46 4.79 24.87
C ARG A 501 3.96 4.61 25.07
N CYS A 502 3.51 4.32 26.29
CA CYS A 502 2.10 4.14 26.60
C CYS A 502 1.32 5.46 26.60
N GLU A 503 1.95 6.57 26.98
CA GLU A 503 1.30 7.89 27.09
C GLU A 503 0.56 8.32 25.80
N PRO A 504 1.18 8.35 24.61
CA PRO A 504 0.49 8.78 23.40
C PRO A 504 -0.59 7.78 22.94
N LEU A 505 -0.43 6.48 23.22
CA LEU A 505 -1.43 5.44 22.94
C LEU A 505 -2.67 5.58 23.83
N ILE A 506 -2.50 5.88 25.12
CA ILE A 506 -3.61 6.15 26.05
C ILE A 506 -4.37 7.40 25.58
N LEU A 507 -3.66 8.45 25.19
CA LEU A 507 -4.26 9.67 24.66
C LEU A 507 -5.08 9.37 23.39
N GLU A 508 -4.55 8.56 22.48
CA GLU A 508 -5.25 8.14 21.26
C GLU A 508 -6.54 7.40 21.59
N TRP A 509 -6.46 6.42 22.49
CA TRP A 509 -7.60 5.62 22.92
C TRP A 509 -8.70 6.50 23.52
N VAL A 510 -8.35 7.45 24.40
CA VAL A 510 -9.31 8.38 25.03
C VAL A 510 -9.94 9.30 23.98
N ASN A 511 -9.15 9.81 23.03
CA ASN A 511 -9.66 10.67 21.97
C ASN A 511 -10.62 9.90 21.05
N ARG A 512 -10.27 8.67 20.66
CA ARG A 512 -11.15 7.78 19.89
C ARG A 512 -12.42 7.43 20.64
N TYR A 513 -12.34 7.13 21.93
CA TYR A 513 -13.51 6.86 22.77
C TYR A 513 -14.49 8.04 22.76
N ARG A 514 -13.99 9.27 22.93
CA ARG A 514 -14.85 10.48 22.85
C ARG A 514 -15.47 10.65 21.47
N MET A 515 -14.68 10.46 20.41
CA MET A 515 -15.20 10.56 19.04
C MET A 515 -16.21 9.45 18.74
N PHE A 516 -16.04 8.27 19.33
CA PHE A 516 -16.94 7.14 19.23
C PHE A 516 -18.29 7.45 19.88
N GLU A 517 -18.30 7.94 21.13
CA GLU A 517 -19.53 8.37 21.80
C GLU A 517 -20.26 9.47 21.02
N GLU A 518 -19.51 10.47 20.52
CA GLU A 518 -20.07 11.56 19.73
C GLU A 518 -20.61 11.05 18.37
N SER A 519 -19.97 10.04 17.76
CA SER A 519 -20.48 9.35 16.57
C SER A 519 -21.81 8.64 16.86
N LEU A 520 -21.95 7.97 17.99
CA LEU A 520 -23.21 7.33 18.36
C LEU A 520 -24.35 8.33 18.54
N THR A 521 -24.07 9.54 19.05
CA THR A 521 -25.10 10.58 19.16
C THR A 521 -25.60 11.11 17.81
N ARG A 522 -24.82 10.92 16.73
CA ARG A 522 -25.13 11.37 15.36
C ARG A 522 -25.76 10.30 14.46
N LEU A 523 -26.08 9.13 15.01
CA LEU A 523 -26.69 8.02 14.25
C LEU A 523 -28.04 8.39 13.62
N ASP A 524 -28.86 9.18 14.30
CA ASP A 524 -30.19 9.57 13.81
C ASP A 524 -30.09 10.52 12.59
N GLU A 525 -29.09 11.40 12.58
CA GLU A 525 -28.78 12.30 11.46
C GLU A 525 -28.22 11.53 10.26
N TRP A 526 -27.38 10.52 10.53
CA TRP A 526 -26.82 9.62 9.51
C TRP A 526 -27.90 8.87 8.72
N ARG A 527 -28.95 8.38 9.39
CA ARG A 527 -30.05 7.66 8.74
C ARG A 527 -30.81 8.49 7.72
N GLN A 528 -31.07 9.75 8.05
CA GLN A 528 -31.78 10.66 7.14
C GLN A 528 -31.02 10.88 5.83
N ILE A 529 -29.71 10.66 5.83
CA ILE A 529 -28.84 10.76 4.66
C ILE A 529 -28.90 9.46 3.86
N THR A 530 -28.81 8.30 4.52
CA THR A 530 -28.89 6.99 3.85
C THR A 530 -30.26 6.76 3.19
N ASP A 531 -31.35 7.24 3.79
CA ASP A 531 -32.71 7.12 3.22
C ASP A 531 -32.92 8.03 2.00
N ARG A 532 -32.16 9.13 1.88
CA ARG A 532 -32.20 10.05 0.74
C ARG A 532 -31.35 9.57 -0.43
N SER A 533 -30.27 8.82 -0.18
CA SER A 533 -29.44 8.23 -1.22
C SER A 533 -30.04 6.90 -1.72
N GLN A 534 -31.11 6.97 -2.52
CA GLN A 534 -31.66 5.79 -3.20
C GLN A 534 -30.65 5.19 -4.20
N ASN A 535 -29.90 4.14 -3.81
CA ASN A 535 -29.47 3.01 -4.66
C ASN A 535 -28.39 2.15 -3.96
N PRO A 536 -28.76 1.09 -3.20
CA PRO A 536 -27.80 0.05 -2.84
C PRO A 536 -27.83 -1.03 -3.92
N LYS A 537 -27.11 -0.84 -5.03
CA LYS A 537 -26.77 -1.98 -5.91
C LYS A 537 -25.45 -2.59 -5.46
N ASP A 538 -25.56 -3.79 -4.89
CA ASP A 538 -24.53 -4.83 -4.76
C ASP A 538 -23.08 -4.38 -4.54
N GLY A 539 -22.82 -3.76 -3.39
CA GLY A 539 -21.53 -3.90 -2.74
C GLY A 539 -21.64 -3.64 -1.27
N LYS A 540 -21.38 -4.70 -0.51
CA LYS A 540 -21.39 -4.67 0.95
C LYS A 540 -20.17 -3.91 1.47
N PHE A 541 -20.21 -2.58 1.41
CA PHE A 541 -19.78 -1.83 2.58
C PHE A 541 -20.89 -2.08 3.60
N LEU A 542 -20.63 -2.85 4.66
CA LEU A 542 -21.57 -3.02 5.76
C LEU A 542 -21.58 -1.71 6.60
N LEU A 543 -21.93 -0.60 5.95
CA LEU A 543 -22.29 0.66 6.58
C LEU A 543 -23.70 0.46 7.10
N ILE A 544 -23.82 -0.06 8.32
CA ILE A 544 -25.04 -0.20 9.15
C ILE A 544 -26.30 0.22 8.39
N ALA A 545 -26.75 -0.63 7.47
CA ALA A 545 -27.81 -0.31 6.54
C ALA A 545 -29.09 -0.93 7.07
N GLY A 546 -29.96 -0.09 7.66
CA GLY A 546 -31.40 -0.34 7.64
C GLY A 546 -32.03 -1.11 8.82
N SER A 547 -31.68 -0.82 10.08
CA SER A 547 -32.45 -1.31 11.24
C SER A 547 -32.62 -0.22 12.30
N ASP A 548 -33.67 -0.26 13.13
CA ASP A 548 -34.05 0.81 14.07
C ASP A 548 -32.97 1.15 15.13
N ARG A 549 -33.03 2.28 15.86
CA ARG A 549 -31.98 2.59 16.86
C ARG A 549 -31.96 1.53 17.96
N ALA A 550 -33.15 0.99 18.24
CA ALA A 550 -33.32 -0.19 19.07
C ALA A 550 -32.66 -1.41 18.41
N ASP A 551 -32.94 -1.71 17.15
CA ASP A 551 -32.36 -2.88 16.45
C ASP A 551 -30.83 -2.83 16.30
N ILE A 552 -30.21 -1.67 16.05
CA ILE A 552 -28.72 -1.56 16.02
C ILE A 552 -28.13 -1.72 17.42
N LEU A 553 -28.81 -1.20 18.46
CA LEU A 553 -28.39 -1.42 19.84
C LEU A 553 -28.61 -2.88 20.28
N ASP A 554 -29.55 -3.58 19.65
CA ASP A 554 -29.84 -5.00 19.87
C ASP A 554 -28.91 -5.93 19.04
N GLU A 555 -28.46 -5.51 17.85
CA GLU A 555 -27.57 -6.27 16.95
C GLU A 555 -26.07 -5.97 17.17
N VAL A 556 -25.72 -4.75 17.55
CA VAL A 556 -24.33 -4.30 17.78
C VAL A 556 -24.26 -3.62 19.14
N GLU A 557 -24.04 -4.45 20.16
CA GLU A 557 -23.85 -3.99 21.52
C GLU A 557 -22.39 -3.54 21.74
N VAL A 558 -22.13 -2.23 21.73
CA VAL A 558 -20.80 -1.71 22.08
C VAL A 558 -20.75 -1.36 23.55
N ARG A 559 -20.01 -2.16 24.32
CA ARG A 559 -19.83 -1.99 25.77
C ARG A 559 -18.35 -1.91 26.15
N LEU A 560 -18.05 -1.02 27.09
CA LEU A 560 -16.82 -1.07 27.86
C LEU A 560 -16.97 -2.17 28.92
N GLU A 561 -16.61 -3.38 28.54
CA GLU A 561 -16.64 -4.54 29.44
C GLU A 561 -15.23 -4.90 29.90
N ARG A 562 -15.11 -5.25 31.18
CA ARG A 562 -13.87 -5.84 31.69
C ARG A 562 -13.80 -7.30 31.25
N SER A 563 -13.10 -7.55 30.15
CA SER A 563 -12.95 -8.89 29.56
C SER A 563 -11.50 -9.40 29.53
N GLY A 564 -11.37 -10.71 29.28
CA GLY A 564 -10.09 -11.38 29.06
C GLY A 564 -9.41 -10.97 27.75
N ASP A 565 -8.12 -11.32 27.59
CA ASP A 565 -7.39 -11.08 26.35
C ASP A 565 -8.01 -11.86 25.17
N PHE A 566 -8.55 -13.06 25.42
CA PHE A 566 -9.23 -13.88 24.43
C PHE A 566 -10.43 -13.16 23.79
N ALA A 567 -11.33 -12.64 24.63
CA ALA A 567 -12.51 -11.90 24.17
C ALA A 567 -12.11 -10.63 23.39
N LEU A 568 -11.10 -9.90 23.89
CA LEU A 568 -10.59 -8.71 23.21
C LEU A 568 -10.07 -9.02 21.80
N VAL A 569 -9.21 -10.03 21.68
CA VAL A 569 -8.64 -10.46 20.39
C VAL A 569 -9.73 -10.95 19.43
N ARG A 570 -10.67 -11.76 19.93
CA ARG A 570 -11.78 -12.26 19.13
C ARG A 570 -12.65 -11.12 18.59
N ASN A 571 -13.00 -10.14 19.43
CA ASN A 571 -13.81 -8.99 19.02
C ASN A 571 -13.09 -8.13 17.97
N ILE A 572 -11.76 -8.02 18.02
CA ILE A 572 -10.98 -7.35 16.95
C ILE A 572 -11.12 -8.11 15.63
N LEU A 573 -10.96 -9.44 15.65
CA LEU A 573 -11.02 -10.26 14.45
C LEU A 573 -12.44 -10.31 13.86
N GLU A 574 -13.47 -10.40 14.71
CA GLU A 574 -14.87 -10.33 14.30
C GLU A 574 -15.20 -9.01 13.63
N ALA A 575 -14.77 -7.87 14.21
CA ALA A 575 -14.92 -6.56 13.58
C ALA A 575 -14.20 -6.47 12.23
N ALA A 576 -13.05 -7.13 12.06
CA ALA A 576 -12.33 -7.20 10.79
C ALA A 576 -13.07 -8.08 9.76
N VAL A 577 -13.65 -9.22 10.17
CA VAL A 577 -14.48 -10.06 9.28
C VAL A 577 -15.70 -9.28 8.78
N ILE A 578 -16.38 -8.52 9.66
CA ILE A 578 -17.51 -7.66 9.29
C ILE A 578 -17.11 -6.62 8.23
N GLN A 579 -15.87 -6.13 8.27
CA GLN A 579 -15.33 -5.16 7.31
C GLN A 579 -14.81 -5.77 5.99
N GLY A 580 -14.94 -7.09 5.81
CA GLY A 580 -14.56 -7.77 4.57
C GLY A 580 -13.37 -8.72 4.68
N GLY A 581 -12.86 -8.99 5.89
CA GLY A 581 -11.94 -10.10 6.16
C GLY A 581 -10.86 -9.81 7.19
N LEU A 582 -10.20 -10.87 7.67
CA LEU A 582 -9.16 -10.81 8.71
C LEU A 582 -7.93 -9.95 8.33
N GLU A 583 -7.72 -9.68 7.04
CA GLU A 583 -6.67 -8.77 6.55
C GLU A 583 -6.82 -7.35 7.12
N LYS A 584 -8.03 -6.95 7.53
CA LYS A 584 -8.30 -5.66 8.16
C LYS A 584 -7.86 -5.57 9.64
N ALA A 585 -7.47 -6.69 10.26
CA ALA A 585 -6.93 -6.73 11.61
C ALA A 585 -5.39 -6.68 11.62
N SER A 586 -4.83 -6.10 12.69
CA SER A 586 -3.39 -6.09 12.93
C SER A 586 -2.78 -7.50 12.99
N ASN A 587 -1.51 -7.63 12.61
CA ASN A 587 -0.78 -8.90 12.76
C ASN A 587 -0.68 -9.33 14.23
N LEU A 588 -0.56 -8.37 15.15
CA LEU A 588 -0.55 -8.64 16.60
C LEU A 588 -1.80 -9.42 17.01
N SER A 589 -2.99 -8.99 16.58
CA SER A 589 -4.26 -9.66 16.92
C SER A 589 -4.35 -11.07 16.31
N LYS A 590 -3.98 -11.21 15.04
CA LYS A 590 -3.99 -12.50 14.31
C LYS A 590 -3.03 -13.53 14.92
N GLU A 591 -1.81 -13.10 15.23
CA GLU A 591 -0.80 -13.95 15.88
C GLU A 591 -1.20 -14.32 17.30
N THR A 592 -1.74 -13.35 18.07
CA THR A 592 -2.19 -13.61 19.45
C THR A 592 -3.33 -14.64 19.47
N CYS A 593 -4.27 -14.56 18.52
CA CYS A 593 -5.33 -15.56 18.38
C CYS A 593 -4.76 -16.96 18.07
N SER A 594 -3.81 -17.03 17.13
CA SER A 594 -3.14 -18.29 16.77
C SER A 594 -2.40 -18.89 17.98
N GLN A 595 -1.72 -18.06 18.77
CA GLN A 595 -1.04 -18.50 19.99
C GLN A 595 -2.01 -19.03 21.04
N PHE A 596 -3.17 -18.39 21.23
CA PHE A 596 -4.20 -18.92 22.13
C PHE A 596 -4.69 -20.29 21.68
N MET A 597 -4.99 -20.44 20.40
CA MET A 597 -5.49 -21.70 19.87
C MET A 597 -4.42 -22.80 19.91
N ASP A 598 -3.16 -22.49 19.61
CA ASP A 598 -2.05 -23.44 19.75
C ASP A 598 -1.88 -23.92 21.20
N GLN A 599 -2.07 -23.05 22.20
CA GLN A 599 -2.02 -23.45 23.60
C GLN A 599 -3.15 -24.42 23.94
N ILE A 600 -4.37 -24.16 23.47
CA ILE A 600 -5.52 -25.06 23.68
C ILE A 600 -5.27 -26.41 23.00
N LEU A 601 -4.83 -26.41 21.73
CA LEU A 601 -4.55 -27.65 20.99
C LEU A 601 -3.51 -28.55 21.67
N ARG A 602 -2.47 -27.95 22.26
CA ARG A 602 -1.42 -28.68 22.98
C ARG A 602 -1.96 -29.37 24.24
N VAL A 603 -2.89 -28.73 24.94
CA VAL A 603 -3.47 -29.29 26.17
C VAL A 603 -4.55 -30.33 25.86
N GLU A 604 -5.27 -30.16 24.75
CA GLU A 604 -6.28 -31.10 24.25
C GLU A 604 -5.70 -32.34 23.55
N ASP A 605 -4.36 -32.46 23.45
CA ASP A 605 -3.67 -33.55 22.76
C ASP A 605 -4.16 -33.77 21.31
N CYS A 606 -4.40 -32.66 20.61
CA CYS A 606 -4.82 -32.69 19.22
C CYS A 606 -3.65 -33.13 18.31
N ARG A 607 -3.95 -33.96 17.31
CA ARG A 607 -2.96 -34.52 16.39
C ARG A 607 -2.25 -33.47 15.51
N HIS A 608 -2.93 -32.37 15.19
CA HIS A 608 -2.45 -31.32 14.31
C HIS A 608 -2.43 -29.98 15.06
N LEU A 609 -1.35 -29.23 14.88
CA LEU A 609 -1.18 -27.89 15.43
C LEU A 609 -1.38 -26.84 14.33
N LEU A 610 -1.72 -25.60 14.68
CA LEU A 610 -1.85 -24.54 13.67
C LEU A 610 -0.52 -24.23 12.98
N MET A 611 0.60 -24.50 13.66
CA MET A 611 1.95 -24.38 13.11
C MET A 611 2.21 -25.31 11.91
N ASP A 612 1.44 -26.40 11.76
CA ASP A 612 1.57 -27.31 10.62
C ASP A 612 1.03 -26.70 9.31
N ILE A 613 0.21 -25.63 9.41
CA ILE A 613 -0.31 -24.88 8.26
C ILE A 613 0.77 -23.89 7.78
N ARG A 614 1.29 -24.14 6.56
CA ARG A 614 2.35 -23.32 5.96
C ARG A 614 1.89 -21.94 5.51
N ASP A 615 0.63 -21.81 5.10
CA ASP A 615 0.05 -20.53 4.67
C ASP A 615 -0.43 -19.73 5.88
N ASP A 616 0.17 -18.56 6.11
CA ASP A 616 -0.17 -17.67 7.21
C ASP A 616 -1.63 -17.20 7.17
N ALA A 617 -2.22 -16.96 5.99
CA ALA A 617 -3.58 -16.49 5.86
C ALA A 617 -4.59 -17.58 6.27
N LEU A 618 -4.39 -18.81 5.77
CA LEU A 618 -5.21 -19.95 6.15
C LEU A 618 -5.02 -20.32 7.62
N ARG A 619 -3.81 -20.17 8.17
CA ARG A 619 -3.55 -20.37 9.59
C ARG A 619 -4.34 -19.39 10.46
N HIS A 620 -4.33 -18.10 10.13
CA HIS A 620 -5.10 -17.09 10.87
C HIS A 620 -6.60 -17.32 10.76
N GLU A 621 -7.09 -17.77 9.59
CA GLU A 621 -8.50 -18.07 9.36
C GLU A 621 -8.95 -19.31 10.16
N ALA A 622 -8.16 -20.38 10.14
CA ALA A 622 -8.38 -21.55 10.98
C ALA A 622 -8.37 -21.19 12.47
N ALA A 623 -7.40 -20.37 12.92
CA ALA A 623 -7.32 -19.91 14.30
C ALA A 623 -8.55 -19.10 14.71
N TYR A 624 -9.04 -18.21 13.85
CA TYR A 624 -10.25 -17.42 14.11
C TYR A 624 -11.49 -18.32 14.20
N LEU A 625 -11.70 -19.22 13.24
CA LEU A 625 -12.82 -20.16 13.26
C LEU A 625 -12.79 -21.04 14.52
N MET A 626 -11.61 -21.52 14.91
CA MET A 626 -11.44 -22.26 16.16
C MET A 626 -11.77 -21.43 17.39
N ALA A 627 -11.37 -20.16 17.43
CA ALA A 627 -11.71 -19.26 18.53
C ALA A 627 -13.23 -19.02 18.62
N CYS A 628 -13.92 -18.87 17.48
CA CYS A 628 -15.38 -18.80 17.44
C CYS A 628 -16.03 -20.08 17.96
N MET A 629 -15.57 -21.25 17.53
CA MET A 629 -16.08 -22.54 18.01
C MET A 629 -15.83 -22.75 19.51
N ALA A 630 -14.62 -22.44 19.99
CA ALA A 630 -14.28 -22.55 21.40
C ALA A 630 -15.16 -21.64 22.26
N GLU A 631 -15.44 -20.43 21.79
CA GLU A 631 -16.36 -19.54 22.48
C GLU A 631 -17.80 -20.03 22.46
N HIS A 632 -18.29 -20.54 21.32
CA HIS A 632 -19.64 -21.09 21.23
C HIS A 632 -19.87 -22.25 22.22
N LEU A 633 -18.86 -23.10 22.43
CA LEU A 633 -18.98 -24.28 23.28
C LEU A 633 -18.94 -23.98 24.78
N VAL A 634 -18.08 -23.06 25.25
CA VAL A 634 -17.87 -22.83 26.70
C VAL A 634 -18.02 -21.38 27.15
N GLY A 635 -18.07 -20.43 26.23
CA GLY A 635 -18.11 -18.99 26.48
C GLY A 635 -16.74 -18.37 26.76
N ASN A 636 -16.61 -17.06 26.50
CA ASN A 636 -15.35 -16.30 26.59
C ASN A 636 -14.59 -16.48 27.91
N ASN A 637 -15.29 -16.40 29.05
CA ASN A 637 -14.66 -16.43 30.38
C ASN A 637 -14.00 -17.79 30.65
N LYS A 638 -14.65 -18.89 30.25
CA LYS A 638 -14.12 -20.23 30.46
C LYS A 638 -12.94 -20.53 29.54
N VAL A 639 -12.95 -20.02 28.31
CA VAL A 639 -11.77 -20.10 27.42
C VAL A 639 -10.59 -19.34 28.03
N GLN A 640 -10.83 -18.14 28.57
CA GLN A 640 -9.78 -17.37 29.24
C GLN A 640 -9.22 -18.10 30.46
N GLU A 641 -10.08 -18.67 31.32
CA GLU A 641 -9.64 -19.47 32.48
C GLU A 641 -8.81 -20.69 32.07
N ALA A 642 -9.17 -21.34 30.95
CA ALA A 642 -8.40 -22.46 30.40
C ALA A 642 -7.01 -22.01 29.93
N LEU A 643 -6.92 -20.87 29.23
CA LEU A 643 -5.65 -20.27 28.79
C LEU A 643 -4.76 -19.87 29.97
N ASP A 644 -5.32 -19.20 30.97
CA ASP A 644 -4.58 -18.72 32.14
C ASP A 644 -4.01 -19.88 32.97
N ASN A 645 -4.78 -20.96 33.12
CA ASN A 645 -4.39 -22.14 33.89
C ASN A 645 -3.63 -23.21 33.07
N LYS A 646 -3.50 -23.03 31.74
CA LYS A 646 -2.99 -24.05 30.82
C LYS A 646 -3.72 -25.38 30.97
N ALA A 647 -5.05 -25.31 31.09
CA ALA A 647 -5.96 -26.43 31.31
C ALA A 647 -6.79 -26.72 30.05
N PRO A 648 -7.33 -27.94 29.89
CA PRO A 648 -8.24 -28.26 28.78
C PRO A 648 -9.52 -27.44 28.90
N LEU A 649 -10.25 -27.31 27.78
CA LEU A 649 -11.54 -26.62 27.79
C LEU A 649 -12.52 -27.41 28.67
N PRO A 650 -13.37 -26.74 29.47
CA PRO A 650 -14.32 -27.40 30.36
C PRO A 650 -15.53 -27.95 29.58
N LEU A 651 -15.30 -28.98 28.77
CA LEU A 651 -16.28 -29.64 27.90
C LEU A 651 -16.71 -31.00 28.49
N THR A 652 -17.87 -31.49 28.07
CA THR A 652 -18.26 -32.89 28.32
C THR A 652 -17.51 -33.84 27.38
N LEU A 653 -17.39 -35.13 27.74
CA LEU A 653 -16.68 -36.13 26.92
C LEU A 653 -17.14 -36.15 25.44
N PRO A 654 -18.45 -36.12 25.11
CA PRO A 654 -18.90 -36.05 23.71
C PRO A 654 -18.45 -34.76 23.00
N GLN A 655 -18.51 -33.62 23.70
CA GLN A 655 -18.11 -32.33 23.14
C GLN A 655 -16.60 -32.24 22.87
N HIS A 656 -15.77 -32.89 23.68
CA HIS A 656 -14.34 -33.00 23.39
C HIS A 656 -14.08 -33.79 22.10
N GLU A 657 -14.79 -34.90 21.87
CA GLU A 657 -14.62 -35.69 20.65
C GLU A 657 -15.07 -34.94 19.39
N ASP A 658 -16.20 -34.23 19.46
CA ASP A 658 -16.71 -33.44 18.34
C ASP A 658 -15.83 -32.22 18.06
N PHE A 659 -15.35 -31.51 19.09
CA PHE A 659 -14.41 -30.42 18.96
C PHE A 659 -13.09 -30.87 18.30
N ARG A 660 -12.54 -32.01 18.74
CA ARG A 660 -11.32 -32.58 18.14
C ARG A 660 -11.52 -33.02 16.69
N ARG A 661 -12.67 -33.63 16.37
CA ARG A 661 -13.00 -34.06 15.01
C ARG A 661 -13.14 -32.85 14.08
N TRP A 662 -13.82 -31.80 14.54
CA TRP A 662 -14.00 -30.57 13.78
C TRP A 662 -12.67 -29.84 13.55
N ILE A 663 -11.84 -29.68 14.59
CA ILE A 663 -10.49 -29.11 14.47
C ILE A 663 -9.66 -29.90 13.45
N ALA A 664 -9.65 -31.23 13.56
CA ALA A 664 -8.89 -32.07 12.65
C ALA A 664 -9.33 -31.86 11.19
N ALA A 665 -10.64 -31.72 10.94
CA ALA A 665 -11.17 -31.43 9.61
C ALA A 665 -10.73 -30.03 9.11
N VAL A 666 -10.90 -28.99 9.93
CA VAL A 666 -10.52 -27.61 9.57
C VAL A 666 -9.03 -27.50 9.28
N VAL A 667 -8.18 -28.08 10.13
CA VAL A 667 -6.72 -28.06 9.96
C VAL A 667 -6.29 -28.93 8.77
N ASP A 668 -6.90 -30.11 8.56
CA ASP A 668 -6.62 -30.96 7.39
C ASP A 668 -6.99 -30.27 6.06
N GLU A 669 -8.09 -29.54 6.01
CA GLU A 669 -8.50 -28.80 4.80
C GLU A 669 -7.60 -27.59 4.55
N ALA A 670 -7.22 -26.87 5.61
CA ALA A 670 -6.24 -25.79 5.52
C ALA A 670 -4.86 -26.30 5.06
N MET A 671 -4.39 -27.46 5.56
CA MET A 671 -3.13 -28.08 5.13
C MET A 671 -3.16 -28.55 3.66
N LYS A 672 -4.34 -28.92 3.13
CA LYS A 672 -4.53 -29.32 1.73
C LYS A 672 -4.65 -28.12 0.77
N GLY A 673 -4.64 -26.89 1.28
CA GLY A 673 -4.73 -25.67 0.47
C GLY A 673 -6.08 -25.49 -0.23
N LYS A 674 -7.17 -26.05 0.32
CA LYS A 674 -8.52 -25.81 -0.23
C LYS A 674 -8.97 -24.36 0.03
N ASN A 675 -9.71 -23.78 -0.92
CA ASN A 675 -10.18 -22.39 -0.89
C ASN A 675 -10.98 -22.02 0.38
N ARG A 676 -10.93 -20.74 0.77
CA ARG A 676 -11.63 -20.11 1.91
C ARG A 676 -13.12 -20.46 2.05
N THR A 677 -13.82 -20.64 0.93
CA THR A 677 -15.24 -21.03 0.93
C THR A 677 -15.49 -22.38 1.60
N ALA A 678 -14.59 -23.36 1.41
CA ALA A 678 -14.72 -24.68 2.03
C ALA A 678 -14.53 -24.64 3.57
N LEU A 679 -13.73 -23.69 4.08
CA LEU A 679 -13.54 -23.50 5.51
C LEU A 679 -14.76 -22.84 6.18
N HIS A 680 -15.45 -21.94 5.46
CA HIS A 680 -16.67 -21.30 5.94
C HIS A 680 -17.89 -22.24 5.97
N ASP A 681 -17.98 -23.24 5.08
CA ASP A 681 -19.06 -24.24 5.08
C ASP A 681 -19.16 -25.03 6.41
N HIS A 682 -18.03 -25.20 7.11
CA HIS A 682 -18.01 -25.84 8.44
C HIS A 682 -18.64 -24.99 9.55
N ASN A 683 -18.67 -23.66 9.38
CA ASN A 683 -19.27 -22.73 10.34
C ASN A 683 -20.80 -22.73 10.23
N GLU A 684 -21.35 -22.89 9.01
CA GLU A 684 -22.80 -23.03 8.77
C GLU A 684 -23.35 -24.41 9.19
N SER A 685 -22.52 -25.45 9.21
CA SER A 685 -22.96 -26.80 9.61
C SER A 685 -23.21 -26.97 11.12
N PHE A 686 -22.79 -25.99 11.94
CA PHE A 686 -22.88 -26.01 13.40
C PHE A 686 -23.70 -24.86 14.01
N ALA A 687 -24.08 -23.85 13.21
CA ALA A 687 -25.08 -22.83 13.57
C ALA A 687 -26.50 -23.36 13.33
#